data_AF-A0A3F3NQC7-F1
#
_entry.id   AF-A0A3F3NQC7-F1
#
_cell.length_a   1.000
_cell.length_b   1.000
_cell.length_c   1.000
_cell.angle_alpha   90.00
_cell.angle_beta   90.00
_cell.angle_gamma   90.00
#
_symmetry.space_group_name_H-M   'P 1'
#
loop_
_entity.id
_entity.type
_entity.pdbx_description
1 polymer ?
#
loop_
_entity_poly.entity_id
_entity_poly.type
_entity_poly.pdbx_seq_one_letter_code
_entity_poly.pdbx_strand_id
1 'polypeptide(L)'
;MKKIKKESYGFLTIFVACIMMILQRILISAVTIPTYATNPGRFYIYTFLQTSVVIGTNLIPLYMGYQYQKIARLKVLHYLSRFAFIFLTATLACNIFFYVQAGSLNIRDYWLILTPISQNYFTYAVSCTLLFCSIPYTVGFLNKLSKTTIKYLLLFLTIGLVGCSTLFNKDPFALQNGQSILWIFYLFLMGYGLKEWNWKEKVRYKLPQVFISLIVLFGLIILMTQISLIIRGNTDTALRFSKPYSLFAMYYTFSSFLFLEMLSDKLGIKGRGNFLAVFLIVTQVICNFPLVSYRVSTFMKREFPNSGKAWLINIGQFFIYYLLAVSLLVIFLFYIQKIRFIHRFIEYFAFDSIEQLTQRWKKRIHWLFVHKSYFLVAAFFYCFTFVQIFVLEPKEGWKETIQVALKIFTQRQAPMILTIIIIMGFFFLLLLISNRFWYALTATLIINLLLTISTVIKMEMREEPVFPSDLKMLTGLSELLSMVSPVLLIVGGLILLLLLITSIIVQRRLQKQYSLKIHWKRRFISIAVLLGCFSGVFFINHKNSPSFLLFNLFKVNKTFFNQQGAVKDNGPVIQFLNNIDIKIMEEPAGYSKEKINGIMKKYNTKADEINQTRSDWLNNQTIVLNLSESFSDPARVPNLTVPTDPIPYIKSIITEGTGGLMLSVGYGGGTANMEWEGLTGLSISNLSASLVTPYTQLVERQKISPNITDLFDEKIAIHPFTAALYRRKQVFDKFGFDRFYYLDSPDKLTYTDKIEQSPRISDDSAYKETLKALQSNTETSQFIQLSTMQNHMPYDDYYSELNYTAEGTAVIPNRRTELQTYMQGLHYTDTAVKKFIQEIDKIDKPITFVFYGDHLPAIYSGNDSKKYGLEQHQTDYFIYNNKYSREQAATLNKEVVAPNNFGAMALEHANIKVTPYYALLTEVSNHLPALTIDPTESLSNRFNGKQVFVTEDSQIIQEKNLTEKQKEILEDYRLIQYDLVAGNQYSATWATQKIKD
;
A
#
# COMPACT_ATOMS: atom_id res chain seq x y z
N MET A 1 -17.92 55.42 -9.32
CA MET A 1 -17.09 54.28 -9.82
C MET A 1 -17.46 53.96 -11.26
N LYS A 2 -16.66 54.40 -12.25
CA LYS A 2 -16.86 54.01 -13.66
C LYS A 2 -16.77 52.48 -13.77
N LYS A 3 -17.84 51.82 -14.23
CA LYS A 3 -17.83 50.40 -14.63
C LYS A 3 -16.65 50.21 -15.60
N ILE A 4 -15.59 49.54 -15.16
CA ILE A 4 -14.52 49.07 -16.05
C ILE A 4 -15.21 48.18 -17.10
N LYS A 5 -15.31 48.64 -18.35
CA LYS A 5 -15.79 47.83 -19.47
C LYS A 5 -14.99 46.52 -19.44
N LYS A 6 -15.66 45.37 -19.35
CA LYS A 6 -15.01 44.05 -19.37
C LYS A 6 -14.21 43.94 -20.67
N GLU A 7 -12.88 44.04 -20.59
CA GLU A 7 -12.03 43.94 -21.77
C GLU A 7 -12.13 42.54 -22.37
N SER A 8 -12.33 42.50 -23.69
CA SER A 8 -12.46 41.29 -24.47
C SER A 8 -11.19 41.08 -25.32
N TYR A 9 -10.72 39.84 -25.37
CA TYR A 9 -9.47 39.43 -26.01
C TYR A 9 -9.79 38.48 -27.18
N GLY A 10 -9.04 38.53 -28.28
CA GLY A 10 -9.21 37.56 -29.37
C GLY A 10 -8.91 36.14 -28.86
N PHE A 11 -9.84 35.20 -29.02
CA PHE A 11 -9.68 33.85 -28.46
C PHE A 11 -8.91 32.89 -29.37
N LEU A 12 -9.00 33.11 -30.69
CA LEU A 12 -8.59 32.13 -31.69
C LEU A 12 -7.12 31.72 -31.59
N THR A 13 -6.21 32.68 -31.42
CA THR A 13 -4.76 32.43 -31.30
C THR A 13 -4.43 31.56 -30.09
N ILE A 14 -5.05 31.83 -28.93
CA ILE A 14 -4.86 31.05 -27.70
C ILE A 14 -5.46 29.65 -27.86
N PHE A 15 -6.64 29.54 -28.49
CA PHE A 15 -7.28 28.27 -28.75
C PHE A 15 -6.38 27.36 -29.62
N VAL A 16 -5.92 27.87 -30.77
CA VAL A 16 -5.05 27.13 -31.68
C VAL A 16 -3.73 26.74 -31.00
N ALA A 17 -3.13 27.62 -30.22
CA ALA A 17 -1.92 27.33 -29.45
C ALA A 17 -2.12 26.16 -28.46
N CYS A 18 -3.25 26.13 -27.74
CA CYS A 18 -3.56 25.03 -26.81
C CYS A 18 -3.82 23.71 -27.55
N ILE A 19 -4.51 23.74 -28.69
CA ILE A 19 -4.71 22.56 -29.54
C ILE A 19 -3.37 22.00 -30.03
N MET A 20 -2.45 22.86 -30.45
CA MET A 20 -1.09 22.47 -30.83
C MET A 20 -0.33 21.82 -29.66
N MET A 21 -0.43 22.38 -28.44
CA MET A 21 0.19 21.78 -27.25
C MET A 21 -0.39 20.40 -26.89
N ILE A 22 -1.70 20.21 -27.06
CA ILE A 22 -2.37 18.91 -26.85
C ILE A 22 -1.84 17.89 -27.87
N LEU A 23 -1.83 18.23 -29.15
CA LEU A 23 -1.29 17.36 -30.20
C LEU A 23 0.18 17.03 -29.97
N GLN A 24 0.99 18.02 -29.57
CA GLN A 24 2.40 17.81 -29.24
C GLN A 24 2.55 16.79 -28.10
N ARG A 25 1.73 16.88 -27.05
CA ARG A 25 1.76 15.92 -25.93
C ARG A 25 1.37 14.51 -26.38
N ILE A 26 0.35 14.37 -27.21
CA ILE A 26 -0.12 13.08 -27.73
C ILE A 26 0.98 12.39 -28.53
N LEU A 27 1.64 13.13 -29.43
CA LEU A 27 2.74 12.62 -30.25
C LEU A 27 3.94 12.15 -29.41
N ILE A 28 4.12 12.66 -28.20
CA ILE A 28 5.24 12.29 -27.31
C ILE A 28 4.86 11.13 -26.39
N SER A 29 3.62 11.09 -25.87
CA SER A 29 3.25 10.21 -24.75
C SER A 29 2.32 9.05 -25.12
N ALA A 30 1.42 9.22 -26.08
CA ALA A 30 0.36 8.25 -26.38
C ALA A 30 0.69 7.32 -27.56
N VAL A 31 1.81 7.57 -28.24
CA VAL A 31 2.14 6.97 -29.53
C VAL A 31 3.60 6.53 -29.55
N THR A 32 3.90 5.37 -30.15
CA THR A 32 5.29 4.93 -30.39
C THR A 32 5.93 5.80 -31.46
N ILE A 33 7.09 6.37 -31.13
CA ILE A 33 7.86 7.24 -32.03
C ILE A 33 8.44 6.38 -33.15
N PRO A 34 8.06 6.61 -34.41
CA PRO A 34 8.59 5.85 -35.54
C PRO A 34 10.07 6.16 -35.76
N THR A 35 10.87 5.12 -36.03
CA THR A 35 12.27 5.29 -36.41
C THR A 35 12.41 5.23 -37.92
N TYR A 36 13.39 5.96 -38.46
CA TYR A 36 13.65 5.97 -39.89
C TYR A 36 13.99 4.57 -40.42
N ALA A 37 14.79 3.79 -39.68
CA ALA A 37 15.21 2.45 -40.08
C ALA A 37 14.05 1.45 -40.23
N THR A 38 12.98 1.61 -39.46
CA THR A 38 11.84 0.68 -39.46
C THR A 38 10.70 1.12 -40.38
N ASN A 39 10.42 2.43 -40.44
CA ASN A 39 9.33 2.95 -41.26
C ASN A 39 9.61 4.41 -41.71
N PRO A 40 10.35 4.61 -42.81
CA PRO A 40 10.73 5.94 -43.30
C PRO A 40 9.53 6.85 -43.56
N GLY A 41 8.47 6.33 -44.18
CA GLY A 41 7.25 7.11 -44.49
C GLY A 41 6.56 7.62 -43.24
N ARG A 42 6.38 6.76 -42.23
CA ARG A 42 5.79 7.16 -40.94
C ARG A 42 6.70 8.11 -40.17
N PHE A 43 8.03 7.94 -40.26
CA PHE A 43 9.00 8.87 -39.68
C PHE A 43 8.80 10.30 -40.22
N TYR A 44 8.69 10.48 -41.54
CA TYR A 44 8.46 11.81 -42.13
C TYR A 44 7.11 12.41 -41.71
N ILE A 45 6.03 11.62 -41.73
CA ILE A 45 4.70 12.09 -41.30
C ILE A 45 4.73 12.53 -39.83
N TYR A 46 5.30 11.71 -38.95
CA TYR A 46 5.42 12.04 -37.52
C TYR A 46 6.23 13.31 -37.30
N THR A 47 7.39 13.41 -37.94
CA THR A 47 8.32 14.53 -37.79
C THR A 47 7.70 15.84 -38.31
N PHE A 48 6.95 15.76 -39.41
CA PHE A 48 6.17 16.88 -39.93
C PHE A 48 5.06 17.31 -38.98
N LEU A 49 4.25 16.35 -38.49
CA LEU A 49 3.20 16.63 -37.50
C LEU A 49 3.80 17.30 -36.26
N GLN A 50 4.86 16.73 -35.70
CA GLN A 50 5.57 17.27 -34.54
C GLN A 50 6.05 18.70 -34.78
N THR A 51 6.63 18.98 -35.94
CA THR A 51 7.13 20.31 -36.31
C THR A 51 5.99 21.31 -36.51
N SER A 52 4.88 20.90 -37.12
CA SER A 52 3.71 21.77 -37.36
C SER A 52 3.06 22.27 -36.07
N VAL A 53 3.12 21.48 -34.99
CA VAL A 53 2.51 21.83 -33.69
C VAL A 53 3.50 22.45 -32.70
N VAL A 54 4.81 22.40 -32.99
CA VAL A 54 5.86 22.81 -32.05
C VAL A 54 5.79 24.30 -31.68
N ILE A 55 5.25 25.13 -32.59
CA ILE A 55 5.12 26.58 -32.41
C ILE A 55 3.99 26.98 -31.45
N GLY A 56 3.15 26.04 -31.00
CA GLY A 56 2.05 26.34 -30.07
C GLY A 56 2.53 27.09 -28.83
N THR A 57 3.71 26.72 -28.31
CA THR A 57 4.37 27.41 -27.18
C THR A 57 4.82 28.83 -27.51
N ASN A 58 5.19 29.12 -28.76
CA ASN A 58 5.62 30.45 -29.20
C ASN A 58 4.45 31.45 -29.32
N LEU A 59 3.26 30.96 -29.71
CA LEU A 59 2.10 31.80 -30.01
C LEU A 59 1.57 32.55 -28.78
N ILE A 60 1.63 31.97 -27.58
CA ILE A 60 1.09 32.60 -26.36
C ILE A 60 1.92 33.84 -25.94
N PRO A 61 3.26 33.77 -25.78
CA PRO A 61 4.05 34.96 -25.44
C PRO A 61 3.96 36.05 -26.51
N LEU A 62 3.92 35.68 -27.80
CA LEU A 62 3.69 36.63 -28.90
C LEU A 62 2.34 37.33 -28.77
N TYR A 63 1.28 36.57 -28.46
CA TYR A 63 -0.04 37.12 -28.21
C TYR A 63 -0.06 38.09 -27.01
N MET A 64 0.63 37.73 -25.92
CA MET A 64 0.78 38.61 -24.75
C MET A 64 1.49 39.91 -25.12
N GLY A 65 2.54 39.83 -25.95
CA GLY A 65 3.25 40.99 -26.50
C GLY A 65 2.37 41.84 -27.41
N TYR A 66 1.58 41.22 -28.28
CA TYR A 66 0.71 41.95 -29.21
C TYR A 66 -0.46 42.66 -28.50
N GLN A 67 -0.96 42.08 -27.41
CA GLN A 67 -2.03 42.65 -26.56
C GLN A 67 -1.47 43.42 -25.34
N TYR A 68 -0.19 43.82 -25.36
CA TYR A 68 0.50 44.40 -24.19
C TYR A 68 -0.26 45.58 -23.57
N GLN A 69 -0.91 46.44 -24.38
CA GLN A 69 -1.63 47.63 -23.91
C GLN A 69 -2.79 47.28 -22.98
N LYS A 70 -3.49 46.16 -23.24
CA LYS A 70 -4.59 45.67 -22.41
C LYS A 70 -4.05 44.98 -21.15
N ILE A 71 -3.00 44.17 -21.31
CA ILE A 71 -2.45 43.37 -20.21
C ILE A 71 -1.70 44.25 -19.19
N ALA A 72 -0.98 45.28 -19.64
CA ALA A 72 -0.24 46.20 -18.77
C ALA A 72 -1.15 47.03 -17.83
N ARG A 73 -2.44 47.15 -18.15
CA ARG A 73 -3.45 47.83 -17.31
C ARG A 73 -4.06 46.91 -16.26
N LEU A 74 -3.80 45.59 -16.33
CA LEU A 74 -4.31 44.64 -15.35
C LEU A 74 -3.50 44.72 -14.07
N LYS A 75 -4.18 44.50 -12.93
CA LYS A 75 -3.53 44.17 -11.66
C LYS A 75 -3.02 42.73 -11.70
N VAL A 76 -1.91 42.49 -12.40
CA VAL A 76 -1.41 41.14 -12.72
C VAL A 76 -1.19 40.27 -11.48
N LEU A 77 -0.70 40.85 -10.38
CA LEU A 77 -0.46 40.16 -9.12
C LEU A 77 -1.74 39.63 -8.47
N HIS A 78 -2.86 40.36 -8.63
CA HIS A 78 -4.16 39.97 -8.08
C HIS A 78 -4.63 38.62 -8.63
N TYR A 79 -4.29 38.32 -9.88
CA TYR A 79 -4.71 37.10 -10.56
C TYR A 79 -3.92 35.84 -10.15
N LEU A 80 -2.79 35.99 -9.46
CA LEU A 80 -1.95 34.84 -9.08
C LEU A 80 -2.65 33.86 -8.13
N SER A 81 -3.44 34.34 -7.17
CA SER A 81 -4.21 33.47 -6.28
C SER A 81 -5.22 32.62 -7.05
N ARG A 82 -5.81 33.20 -8.10
CA ARG A 82 -6.74 32.49 -8.98
C ARG A 82 -6.03 31.47 -9.85
N PHE A 83 -4.85 31.79 -10.38
CA PHE A 83 -4.04 30.84 -11.16
C PHE A 83 -3.61 29.66 -10.30
N ALA A 84 -3.15 29.93 -9.07
CA ALA A 84 -2.82 28.90 -8.09
C ALA A 84 -4.02 28.01 -7.77
N PHE A 85 -5.20 28.58 -7.53
CA PHE A 85 -6.42 27.81 -7.29
C PHE A 85 -6.77 26.89 -8.46
N ILE A 86 -6.73 27.39 -9.70
CA ILE A 86 -7.01 26.60 -10.91
C ILE A 86 -6.00 25.45 -11.03
N PHE A 87 -4.71 25.74 -10.86
CA PHE A 87 -3.64 24.75 -10.92
C PHE A 87 -3.79 23.64 -9.86
N LEU A 88 -3.98 24.02 -8.59
CA LEU A 88 -4.14 23.09 -7.48
C LEU A 88 -5.37 22.19 -7.67
N THR A 89 -6.49 22.78 -8.09
CA THR A 89 -7.74 22.04 -8.28
C THR A 89 -7.66 21.11 -9.50
N ALA A 90 -7.05 21.58 -10.59
CA ALA A 90 -6.89 20.77 -11.80
C ALA A 90 -5.97 19.56 -11.58
N THR A 91 -4.83 19.77 -10.90
CA THR A 91 -3.89 18.68 -10.57
C THR A 91 -4.48 17.70 -9.57
N LEU A 92 -5.21 18.18 -8.55
CA LEU A 92 -5.93 17.32 -7.62
C LEU A 92 -7.01 16.50 -8.33
N ALA A 93 -7.75 17.08 -9.28
CA ALA A 93 -8.72 16.35 -10.08
C ALA A 93 -8.06 15.23 -10.90
N CYS A 94 -6.89 15.48 -11.49
CA CYS A 94 -6.11 14.43 -12.17
C CYS A 94 -5.69 13.31 -11.21
N ASN A 95 -5.18 13.64 -10.02
CA ASN A 95 -4.80 12.64 -9.02
C ASN A 95 -5.98 11.79 -8.58
N ILE A 96 -7.12 12.42 -8.28
CA ILE A 96 -8.35 11.71 -7.87
C ILE A 96 -8.83 10.80 -9.00
N PHE A 97 -8.86 11.29 -10.24
CA PHE A 97 -9.27 10.48 -11.40
C PHE A 97 -8.43 9.21 -11.53
N PHE A 98 -7.10 9.32 -11.48
CA PHE A 98 -6.23 8.15 -11.59
C PHE A 98 -6.19 7.29 -10.33
N TYR A 99 -6.44 7.85 -9.15
CA TYR A 99 -6.62 7.07 -7.92
C TYR A 99 -7.86 6.17 -8.03
N VAL A 100 -9.01 6.73 -8.44
CA VAL A 100 -10.26 5.99 -8.65
C VAL A 100 -10.07 4.89 -9.69
N GLN A 101 -9.29 5.16 -10.75
CA GLN A 101 -9.01 4.16 -11.79
C GLN A 101 -8.06 3.05 -11.32
N ALA A 102 -7.05 3.36 -10.51
CA ALA A 102 -5.94 2.44 -10.22
C ALA A 102 -5.98 1.81 -8.82
N GLY A 103 -6.91 2.21 -7.94
CA GLY A 103 -7.04 1.69 -6.58
C GLY A 103 -5.80 1.90 -5.69
N SER A 104 -4.86 2.74 -6.11
CA SER A 104 -3.55 2.92 -5.48
C SER A 104 -3.24 4.39 -5.28
N LEU A 105 -2.83 4.74 -4.06
CA LEU A 105 -2.50 6.12 -3.68
C LEU A 105 -0.99 6.25 -3.50
N ASN A 106 -0.36 7.15 -4.27
CA ASN A 106 1.07 7.45 -4.15
C ASN A 106 1.26 8.87 -3.61
N ILE A 107 1.83 9.00 -2.41
CA ILE A 107 2.10 10.30 -1.75
C ILE A 107 2.87 11.26 -2.66
N ARG A 108 3.78 10.73 -3.48
CA ARG A 108 4.63 11.52 -4.37
C ARG A 108 3.76 12.36 -5.29
N ASP A 109 2.71 11.79 -5.88
CA ASP A 109 1.86 12.48 -6.85
C ASP A 109 1.09 13.65 -6.23
N TYR A 110 0.77 13.58 -4.94
CA TYR A 110 0.12 14.68 -4.21
C TYR A 110 1.13 15.71 -3.71
N TRP A 111 2.32 15.28 -3.31
CA TRP A 111 3.41 16.19 -2.95
C TRP A 111 3.86 17.06 -4.13
N LEU A 112 3.89 16.48 -5.34
CA LEU A 112 4.24 17.18 -6.57
C LEU A 112 3.34 18.38 -6.88
N ILE A 113 2.10 18.37 -6.41
CA ILE A 113 1.16 19.49 -6.55
C ILE A 113 1.70 20.74 -5.82
N LEU A 114 2.37 20.56 -4.69
CA LEU A 114 2.83 21.68 -3.84
C LEU A 114 4.20 22.20 -4.25
N THR A 115 5.01 21.38 -4.92
CA THR A 115 6.40 21.72 -5.27
C THR A 115 6.70 21.57 -6.77
N PRO A 116 5.87 22.11 -7.69
CA PRO A 116 6.10 21.92 -9.13
C PRO A 116 7.39 22.59 -9.60
N ILE A 117 7.72 23.76 -9.04
CA ILE A 117 8.89 24.55 -9.46
C ILE A 117 10.21 23.90 -9.03
N SER A 118 10.33 23.49 -7.76
CA SER A 118 11.59 22.91 -7.25
C SER A 118 11.90 21.55 -7.88
N GLN A 119 10.88 20.87 -8.37
CA GLN A 119 11.01 19.60 -9.09
C GLN A 119 11.17 19.80 -10.61
N ASN A 120 11.29 21.05 -11.07
CA ASN A 120 11.40 21.45 -12.47
C ASN A 120 10.27 20.90 -13.36
N TYR A 121 9.06 20.82 -12.81
CA TYR A 121 7.85 20.55 -13.58
C TYR A 121 7.20 21.86 -14.02
N PHE A 122 6.59 21.87 -15.21
CA PHE A 122 5.89 23.03 -15.79
C PHE A 122 6.77 24.25 -16.14
N THR A 123 8.01 24.03 -16.60
CA THR A 123 8.95 25.11 -16.99
C THR A 123 8.31 26.20 -17.86
N TYR A 124 7.56 25.81 -18.89
CA TYR A 124 6.85 26.75 -19.76
C TYR A 124 5.81 27.61 -19.02
N ALA A 125 4.98 27.00 -18.16
CA ALA A 125 3.94 27.72 -17.41
C ALA A 125 4.54 28.68 -16.38
N VAL A 126 5.67 28.29 -15.76
CA VAL A 126 6.44 29.15 -14.85
C VAL A 126 6.99 30.35 -15.61
N SER A 127 7.66 30.13 -16.76
CA SER A 127 8.20 31.19 -17.61
C SER A 127 7.10 32.17 -18.08
N CYS A 128 5.93 31.68 -18.51
CA CYS A 128 4.78 32.51 -18.88
C CYS A 128 4.21 33.30 -17.69
N THR A 129 4.17 32.72 -16.49
CA THR A 129 3.68 33.40 -15.28
C THR A 129 4.64 34.51 -14.84
N LEU A 130 5.94 34.26 -14.89
CA LEU A 130 6.97 35.27 -14.62
C LEU A 130 6.90 36.42 -15.62
N LEU A 131 6.76 36.09 -16.92
CA LEU A 131 6.50 37.10 -17.95
C LEU A 131 5.25 37.91 -17.60
N PHE A 132 4.10 37.26 -17.37
CA PHE A 132 2.84 37.93 -17.06
C PHE A 132 2.95 38.92 -15.89
N CYS A 133 3.66 38.54 -14.81
CA CYS A 133 3.90 39.41 -13.66
C CYS A 133 4.80 40.62 -13.99
N SER A 134 5.74 40.45 -14.93
CA SER A 134 6.68 41.50 -15.32
C SER A 134 6.09 42.50 -16.32
N ILE A 135 5.02 42.15 -17.07
CA ILE A 135 4.49 42.95 -18.18
C ILE A 135 4.30 44.44 -17.83
N PRO A 136 3.66 44.84 -16.70
CA PRO A 136 3.47 46.26 -16.40
C PRO A 136 4.79 47.03 -16.29
N TYR A 137 5.82 46.41 -15.70
CA TYR A 137 7.15 47.00 -15.56
C TYR A 137 7.90 47.00 -16.90
N THR A 138 7.86 45.89 -17.63
CA THR A 138 8.51 45.74 -18.94
C THR A 138 7.93 46.75 -19.92
N VAL A 139 6.61 46.90 -20.00
CA VAL A 139 5.94 47.90 -20.85
C VAL A 139 6.27 49.32 -20.40
N GLY A 140 6.28 49.58 -19.08
CA GLY A 140 6.70 50.87 -18.54
C GLY A 140 8.14 51.25 -18.92
N PHE A 141 9.05 50.28 -18.95
CA PHE A 141 10.43 50.45 -19.42
C PHE A 141 10.49 50.67 -20.95
N LEU A 142 9.79 49.84 -21.73
CA LEU A 142 9.76 49.95 -23.20
C LEU A 142 9.20 51.30 -23.66
N ASN A 143 8.18 51.83 -22.97
CA ASN A 143 7.60 53.14 -23.28
C ASN A 143 8.58 54.31 -23.05
N LYS A 144 9.64 54.13 -22.25
CA LYS A 144 10.70 55.15 -22.05
C LYS A 144 11.76 55.12 -23.14
N LEU A 145 11.85 54.04 -23.91
CA LEU A 145 12.84 53.89 -24.97
C LEU A 145 12.34 54.47 -26.29
N SER A 146 13.27 54.99 -27.12
CA SER A 146 12.92 55.39 -28.48
C SER A 146 12.52 54.18 -29.32
N LYS A 147 11.58 54.36 -30.27
CA LYS A 147 11.18 53.29 -31.21
C LYS A 147 12.37 52.74 -31.99
N THR A 148 13.35 53.58 -32.29
CA THR A 148 14.60 53.21 -32.96
C THR A 148 15.45 52.28 -32.09
N THR A 149 15.61 52.59 -30.80
CA THR A 149 16.33 51.74 -29.83
C THR A 149 15.69 50.36 -29.71
N ILE A 150 14.36 50.29 -29.60
CA ILE A 150 13.62 49.02 -29.52
C ILE A 150 13.82 48.20 -30.81
N LYS A 151 13.83 48.85 -31.98
CA LYS A 151 14.09 48.18 -33.27
C LYS A 151 15.49 47.55 -33.31
N TYR A 152 16.53 48.27 -32.90
CA TYR A 152 17.89 47.73 -32.85
C TYR A 152 18.05 46.61 -31.82
N LEU A 153 17.43 46.75 -30.64
CA LEU A 153 17.40 45.70 -29.63
C LEU A 153 16.76 44.42 -30.16
N LEU A 154 15.60 44.51 -30.80
CA LEU A 154 14.93 43.36 -31.40
C LEU A 154 15.76 42.74 -32.53
N LEU A 155 16.41 43.54 -33.36
CA LEU A 155 17.31 43.04 -34.40
C LEU A 155 18.47 42.26 -33.78
N PHE A 156 19.14 42.82 -32.77
CA PHE A 156 20.24 42.18 -32.05
C PHE A 156 19.79 40.87 -31.40
N LEU A 157 18.66 40.87 -30.68
CA LEU A 157 18.12 39.67 -30.04
C LEU A 157 17.68 38.62 -31.07
N THR A 158 17.15 39.03 -32.22
CA THR A 158 16.77 38.09 -33.29
C THR A 158 18.02 37.44 -33.89
N ILE A 159 19.07 38.22 -34.17
CA ILE A 159 20.34 37.69 -34.69
C ILE A 159 20.97 36.72 -33.67
N GLY A 160 20.99 37.08 -32.39
CA GLY A 160 21.51 36.22 -31.33
C GLY A 160 20.65 34.97 -31.11
N LEU A 161 19.42 35.13 -30.61
CA LEU A 161 18.59 34.02 -30.13
C LEU A 161 18.04 33.14 -31.25
N VAL A 162 17.78 33.69 -32.44
CA VAL A 162 17.25 32.93 -33.60
C VAL A 162 18.37 32.63 -34.57
N GLY A 163 19.14 33.63 -35.00
CA GLY A 163 20.22 33.48 -35.97
C GLY A 163 21.31 32.53 -35.48
N CYS A 164 21.95 32.80 -34.34
CA CYS A 164 22.98 31.93 -33.80
C CYS A 164 22.43 30.54 -33.48
N SER A 165 21.25 30.44 -32.85
CA SER A 165 20.64 29.13 -32.53
C SER A 165 20.24 28.30 -33.77
N THR A 166 20.11 28.94 -34.94
CA THR A 166 19.91 28.24 -36.23
C THR A 166 21.23 27.77 -36.81
N LEU A 167 22.28 28.59 -36.71
CA LEU A 167 23.61 28.29 -37.23
C LEU A 167 24.29 27.19 -36.43
N PHE A 168 24.24 27.25 -35.10
CA PHE A 168 24.85 26.25 -34.23
C PHE A 168 23.99 24.98 -34.14
N ASN A 169 24.64 23.80 -34.14
CA ASN A 169 23.96 22.51 -34.00
C ASN A 169 23.52 22.19 -32.56
N LYS A 170 23.87 23.06 -31.61
CA LYS A 170 23.46 22.99 -30.20
C LYS A 170 22.78 24.29 -29.82
N ASP A 171 21.89 24.23 -28.83
CA ASP A 171 21.22 25.37 -28.22
C ASP A 171 22.22 26.16 -27.36
N PRO A 172 22.77 27.29 -27.84
CA PRO A 172 23.86 27.98 -27.14
C PRO A 172 23.36 28.82 -25.96
N PHE A 173 22.04 29.07 -25.90
CA PHE A 173 21.41 29.90 -24.87
C PHE A 173 20.51 29.10 -23.92
N ALA A 174 20.56 27.76 -24.00
CA ALA A 174 19.69 26.87 -23.23
C ALA A 174 18.21 27.29 -23.31
N LEU A 175 17.72 27.55 -24.52
CA LEU A 175 16.34 27.91 -24.83
C LEU A 175 15.33 26.80 -24.49
N GLN A 176 15.79 25.56 -24.24
CA GLN A 176 14.99 24.43 -23.72
C GLN A 176 13.77 24.11 -24.60
N ASN A 177 13.99 23.86 -25.90
CA ASN A 177 12.90 23.65 -26.87
C ASN A 177 11.84 24.77 -26.85
N GLY A 178 12.25 26.02 -26.59
CA GLY A 178 11.38 27.18 -26.57
C GLY A 178 10.57 27.36 -25.27
N GLN A 179 10.97 26.74 -24.17
CA GLN A 179 10.27 26.85 -22.87
C GLN A 179 10.98 27.76 -21.86
N SER A 180 12.23 28.15 -22.14
CA SER A 180 13.02 29.00 -21.26
C SER A 180 12.42 30.39 -21.07
N ILE A 181 12.76 31.03 -19.95
CA ILE A 181 12.33 32.39 -19.65
C ILE A 181 12.86 33.40 -20.68
N LEU A 182 14.12 33.25 -21.10
CA LEU A 182 14.77 34.11 -22.10
C LEU A 182 14.01 34.09 -23.43
N TRP A 183 13.65 32.89 -23.89
CA TRP A 183 12.89 32.70 -25.13
C TRP A 183 11.50 33.34 -25.06
N ILE A 184 10.78 33.11 -23.96
CA ILE A 184 9.43 33.63 -23.76
C ILE A 184 9.43 35.17 -23.71
N PHE A 185 10.41 35.79 -23.06
CA PHE A 185 10.55 37.25 -23.03
C PHE A 185 10.88 37.82 -24.41
N TYR A 186 11.77 37.17 -25.17
CA TYR A 186 12.06 37.58 -26.55
C TYR A 186 10.81 37.55 -27.43
N LEU A 187 10.01 36.48 -27.36
CA LEU A 187 8.76 36.37 -28.10
C LEU A 187 7.74 37.45 -27.71
N PHE A 188 7.66 37.81 -26.44
CA PHE A 188 6.85 38.93 -25.99
C PHE A 188 7.30 40.25 -26.63
N LEU A 189 8.61 40.54 -26.64
CA LEU A 189 9.15 41.75 -27.28
C LEU A 189 8.86 41.77 -28.78
N MET A 190 8.94 40.61 -29.45
CA MET A 190 8.55 40.49 -30.85
C MET A 190 7.07 40.80 -31.05
N GLY A 191 6.18 40.30 -30.19
CA GLY A 191 4.76 40.62 -30.22
C GLY A 191 4.47 42.11 -30.04
N TYR A 192 5.19 42.76 -29.13
CA TYR A 192 5.15 44.21 -28.92
C TYR A 192 5.54 44.96 -30.20
N GLY A 193 6.65 44.57 -30.84
CA GLY A 193 7.10 45.16 -32.10
C GLY A 193 6.11 44.97 -33.26
N LEU A 194 5.53 43.78 -33.39
CA LEU A 194 4.50 43.49 -34.40
C LEU A 194 3.31 44.43 -34.27
N LYS A 195 2.93 44.79 -33.03
CA LYS A 195 1.86 45.73 -32.75
C LYS A 195 2.27 47.17 -33.05
N GLU A 196 3.41 47.63 -32.55
CA GLU A 196 3.86 49.03 -32.69
C GLU A 196 4.16 49.45 -34.13
N TRP A 197 4.61 48.53 -34.98
CA TRP A 197 4.93 48.82 -36.39
C TRP A 197 3.85 48.38 -37.38
N ASN A 198 2.65 48.04 -36.90
CA ASN A 198 1.48 47.62 -37.69
C ASN A 198 1.80 46.54 -38.73
N TRP A 199 2.60 45.53 -38.36
CA TRP A 199 2.99 44.45 -39.28
C TRP A 199 1.80 43.68 -39.86
N LYS A 200 0.69 43.62 -39.12
CA LYS A 200 -0.57 43.05 -39.60
C LYS A 200 -1.08 43.72 -40.88
N GLU A 201 -0.89 45.03 -41.04
CA GLU A 201 -1.35 45.76 -42.24
C GLU A 201 -0.32 45.68 -43.37
N LYS A 202 0.97 45.62 -43.03
CA LYS A 202 2.07 45.58 -44.02
C LYS A 202 2.16 44.26 -44.79
N VAL A 203 1.77 43.13 -44.19
CA VAL A 203 1.84 41.80 -44.84
C VAL A 203 0.54 41.51 -45.61
N ARG A 204 0.62 41.54 -46.96
CA ARG A 204 -0.56 41.48 -47.87
C ARG A 204 -1.06 40.09 -48.27
N TYR A 205 -0.39 38.98 -47.91
CA TYR A 205 -0.84 37.59 -48.20
C TYR A 205 -0.59 36.60 -47.06
N LYS A 206 -1.28 36.76 -45.93
CA LYS A 206 -0.95 36.04 -44.68
C LYS A 206 -1.14 34.52 -44.75
N LEU A 207 -2.22 34.02 -45.38
CA LEU A 207 -2.47 32.58 -45.50
C LEU A 207 -1.46 31.87 -46.42
N PRO A 208 -1.15 32.37 -47.63
CA PRO A 208 -0.07 31.80 -48.44
C PRO A 208 1.28 31.73 -47.72
N GLN A 209 1.62 32.74 -46.92
CA GLN A 209 2.87 32.76 -46.14
C GLN A 209 2.95 31.61 -45.11
N VAL A 210 1.82 31.23 -44.50
CA VAL A 210 1.75 30.04 -43.63
C VAL A 210 2.08 28.77 -44.42
N PHE A 211 1.46 28.57 -45.58
CA PHE A 211 1.74 27.40 -46.42
C PHE A 211 3.19 27.37 -46.91
N ILE A 212 3.73 28.49 -47.37
CA ILE A 212 5.14 28.60 -47.78
C ILE A 212 6.06 28.21 -46.63
N SER A 213 5.83 28.73 -45.43
CA SER A 213 6.66 28.41 -44.27
C SER A 213 6.60 26.92 -43.86
N LEU A 214 5.44 26.28 -44.00
CA LEU A 214 5.28 24.83 -43.76
C LEU A 214 6.00 23.98 -44.83
N ILE A 215 5.91 24.38 -46.10
CA ILE A 215 6.61 23.70 -47.21
C ILE A 215 8.12 23.79 -46.99
N VAL A 216 8.63 24.96 -46.60
CA VAL A 216 10.06 25.15 -46.28
C VAL A 216 10.49 24.25 -45.13
N LEU A 217 9.73 24.21 -44.03
CA LEU A 217 10.04 23.34 -42.89
C LEU A 217 10.03 21.86 -43.29
N PHE A 218 9.05 21.41 -44.07
CA PHE A 218 8.99 20.02 -44.52
C PHE A 218 10.14 19.67 -45.47
N GLY A 219 10.46 20.55 -46.41
CA GLY A 219 11.61 20.39 -47.31
C GLY A 219 12.93 20.31 -46.54
N LEU A 220 13.11 21.12 -45.50
CA LEU A 220 14.28 21.09 -44.63
C LEU A 220 14.37 19.80 -43.81
N ILE A 221 13.25 19.23 -43.36
CA ILE A 221 13.23 17.92 -42.68
C ILE A 221 13.71 16.84 -43.64
N ILE A 222 13.22 16.80 -44.88
CA ILE A 222 13.65 15.83 -45.89
C ILE A 222 15.15 15.99 -46.15
N LEU A 223 15.58 17.21 -46.45
CA LEU A 223 16.98 17.53 -46.74
C LEU A 223 17.90 17.13 -45.58
N MET A 224 17.59 17.55 -44.36
CA MET A 224 18.41 17.24 -43.18
C MET A 224 18.40 15.77 -42.82
N THR A 225 17.31 15.05 -43.08
CA THR A 225 17.29 13.59 -42.90
C THR A 225 18.30 12.93 -43.83
N GLN A 226 18.33 13.31 -45.12
CA GLN A 226 19.30 12.77 -46.09
C GLN A 226 20.74 13.14 -45.70
N ILE A 227 20.99 14.40 -45.36
CA ILE A 227 22.32 14.86 -44.91
C ILE A 227 22.77 14.09 -43.65
N SER A 228 21.87 13.88 -42.68
CA SER A 228 22.19 13.14 -41.45
C SER A 228 22.56 11.69 -41.74
N LEU A 229 21.84 11.04 -42.65
CA LEU A 229 22.12 9.65 -43.04
C LEU A 229 23.47 9.54 -43.75
N ILE A 230 23.78 10.46 -44.68
CA ILE A 230 25.04 10.47 -45.43
C ILE A 230 26.24 10.71 -44.50
N ILE A 231 26.14 11.68 -43.59
CA ILE A 231 27.28 12.10 -42.76
C ILE A 231 27.45 11.25 -41.51
N ARG A 232 26.35 10.76 -40.90
CA ARG A 232 26.35 10.17 -39.56
C ARG A 232 25.75 8.77 -39.48
N GLY A 233 25.19 8.25 -40.58
CA GLY A 233 24.49 6.95 -40.59
C GLY A 233 23.21 6.91 -39.73
N ASN A 234 22.68 8.07 -39.30
CA ASN A 234 21.50 8.16 -38.43
C ASN A 234 20.66 9.41 -38.74
N THR A 235 19.52 9.60 -38.05
CA THR A 235 18.60 10.74 -38.27
C THR A 235 18.58 11.79 -37.15
N ASP A 236 19.60 11.82 -36.29
CA ASP A 236 19.61 12.69 -35.10
C ASP A 236 19.53 14.20 -35.43
N THR A 237 20.02 14.59 -36.62
CA THR A 237 20.03 16.00 -37.06
C THR A 237 18.85 16.38 -37.95
N ALA A 238 17.91 15.45 -38.22
CA ALA A 238 16.75 15.67 -39.11
C ALA A 238 15.89 16.88 -38.70
N LEU A 239 15.76 17.13 -37.39
CA LEU A 239 14.95 18.21 -36.83
C LEU A 239 15.73 19.51 -36.54
N ARG A 240 17.01 19.61 -36.94
CA ARG A 240 17.88 20.75 -36.61
C ARG A 240 17.24 22.10 -36.91
N PHE A 241 16.70 22.26 -38.12
CA PHE A 241 16.09 23.52 -38.58
C PHE A 241 14.59 23.64 -38.26
N SER A 242 14.04 22.68 -37.52
CA SER A 242 12.62 22.61 -37.16
C SER A 242 12.37 22.82 -35.66
N LYS A 243 13.42 23.16 -34.90
CA LYS A 243 13.29 23.54 -33.49
C LYS A 243 12.52 24.86 -33.37
N PRO A 244 11.75 25.10 -32.28
CA PRO A 244 10.90 26.29 -32.13
C PRO A 244 11.62 27.63 -32.28
N TYR A 245 12.93 27.65 -32.03
CA TYR A 245 13.79 28.83 -32.07
C TYR A 245 14.61 28.95 -33.35
N SER A 246 14.46 28.05 -34.32
CA SER A 246 15.12 28.18 -35.61
C SER A 246 14.51 29.32 -36.42
N LEU A 247 15.29 29.87 -37.35
CA LEU A 247 14.84 30.92 -38.27
C LEU A 247 13.58 30.50 -39.03
N PHE A 248 13.54 29.27 -39.51
CA PHE A 248 12.44 28.74 -40.30
C PHE A 248 11.18 28.48 -39.46
N ALA A 249 11.33 27.96 -38.23
CA ALA A 249 10.23 27.80 -37.30
C ALA A 249 9.71 29.16 -36.81
N MET A 250 10.57 30.17 -36.68
CA MET A 250 10.19 31.54 -36.36
C MET A 250 9.42 32.20 -37.52
N TYR A 251 9.85 31.98 -38.77
CA TYR A 251 9.08 32.41 -39.93
C TYR A 251 7.68 31.78 -39.94
N TYR A 252 7.56 30.48 -39.68
CA TYR A 252 6.26 29.80 -39.52
C TYR A 252 5.44 30.35 -38.35
N THR A 253 6.09 30.62 -37.21
CA THR A 253 5.47 31.21 -36.02
C THR A 253 4.86 32.58 -36.35
N PHE A 254 5.60 33.48 -37.01
CA PHE A 254 5.13 34.82 -37.36
C PHE A 254 4.01 34.80 -38.40
N SER A 255 4.18 34.01 -39.46
CA SER A 255 3.15 33.84 -40.49
C SER A 255 1.85 33.31 -39.90
N SER A 256 1.94 32.30 -39.03
CA SER A 256 0.79 31.71 -38.33
C SER A 256 0.13 32.72 -37.39
N PHE A 257 0.92 33.44 -36.60
CA PHE A 257 0.39 34.44 -35.66
C PHE A 257 -0.37 35.56 -36.38
N LEU A 258 0.20 36.15 -37.44
CA LEU A 258 -0.45 37.22 -38.20
C LEU A 258 -1.73 36.73 -38.90
N PHE A 259 -1.71 35.51 -39.44
CA PHE A 259 -2.90 34.89 -40.04
C PHE A 259 -4.00 34.67 -38.99
N LEU A 260 -3.66 34.12 -37.82
CA LEU A 260 -4.61 33.88 -36.73
C LEU A 260 -5.20 35.18 -36.19
N GLU A 261 -4.42 36.25 -36.04
CA GLU A 261 -4.95 37.55 -35.61
C GLU A 261 -5.84 38.20 -36.69
N MET A 262 -5.53 38.04 -37.98
CA MET A 262 -6.42 38.46 -39.06
C MET A 262 -7.75 37.70 -39.03
N LEU A 263 -7.68 36.37 -38.87
CA LEU A 263 -8.85 35.51 -38.82
C LEU A 263 -9.70 35.77 -37.57
N SER A 264 -9.05 36.02 -36.41
CA SER A 264 -9.74 36.36 -35.16
C SER A 264 -10.54 37.65 -35.28
N ASP A 265 -10.02 38.66 -35.99
CA ASP A 265 -10.76 39.91 -36.22
C ASP A 265 -11.92 39.69 -37.20
N LYS A 266 -11.72 38.91 -38.26
CA LYS A 266 -12.76 38.60 -39.26
C LYS A 266 -13.92 37.81 -38.67
N LEU A 267 -13.64 36.83 -37.81
CA LEU A 267 -14.65 35.98 -37.16
C LEU A 267 -15.26 36.62 -35.90
N GLY A 268 -14.70 37.72 -35.40
CA GLY A 268 -15.19 38.41 -34.20
C GLY A 268 -15.10 37.59 -32.89
N ILE A 269 -14.34 36.48 -32.87
CA ILE A 269 -14.30 35.54 -31.74
C ILE A 269 -13.54 36.16 -30.57
N LYS A 270 -14.28 36.62 -29.56
CA LYS A 270 -13.75 37.29 -28.37
C LYS A 270 -14.05 36.50 -27.10
N GLY A 271 -13.03 36.33 -26.26
CA GLY A 271 -13.12 35.68 -24.95
C GLY A 271 -12.89 36.64 -23.79
N ARG A 272 -13.40 36.29 -22.60
CA ARG A 272 -13.06 36.99 -21.35
C ARG A 272 -11.67 36.54 -20.89
N GLY A 273 -10.83 37.46 -20.43
CA GLY A 273 -9.47 37.16 -19.94
C GLY A 273 -9.42 36.01 -18.91
N ASN A 274 -10.38 35.98 -17.98
CA ASN A 274 -10.47 34.90 -16.99
C ASN A 274 -10.73 33.51 -17.60
N PHE A 275 -11.52 33.44 -18.67
CA PHE A 275 -11.79 32.17 -19.35
C PHE A 275 -10.54 31.68 -20.08
N LEU A 276 -9.83 32.60 -20.75
CA LEU A 276 -8.56 32.32 -21.43
C LEU A 276 -7.51 31.77 -20.47
N ALA A 277 -7.38 32.37 -19.29
CA ALA A 277 -6.45 31.90 -18.27
C ALA A 277 -6.79 30.49 -17.76
N VAL A 278 -8.07 30.21 -17.48
CA VAL A 278 -8.52 28.86 -17.07
C VAL A 278 -8.19 27.85 -18.16
N PHE A 279 -8.54 28.16 -19.41
CA PHE A 279 -8.30 27.29 -20.56
C PHE A 279 -6.81 26.96 -20.74
N LEU A 280 -5.94 27.97 -20.63
CA LEU A 280 -4.50 27.79 -20.75
C LEU A 280 -3.90 26.99 -19.60
N ILE A 281 -4.25 27.30 -18.34
CA ILE A 281 -3.70 26.61 -17.17
C ILE A 281 -4.14 25.14 -17.16
N VAL A 282 -5.42 24.87 -17.45
CA VAL A 282 -5.92 23.49 -17.54
C VAL A 282 -5.21 22.71 -18.63
N THR A 283 -5.04 23.31 -19.83
CA THR A 283 -4.29 22.67 -20.91
C THR A 283 -2.87 22.35 -20.47
N GLN A 284 -2.19 23.28 -19.80
CA GLN A 284 -0.85 23.05 -19.28
C GLN A 284 -0.81 21.91 -18.25
N VAL A 285 -1.77 21.86 -17.32
CA VAL A 285 -1.87 20.78 -16.32
C VAL A 285 -2.08 19.44 -17.00
N ILE A 286 -3.09 19.30 -17.85
CA ILE A 286 -3.39 18.03 -18.51
C ILE A 286 -2.22 17.58 -19.39
N CYS A 287 -1.60 18.50 -20.13
CA CYS A 287 -0.48 18.13 -20.98
C CYS A 287 0.79 17.81 -20.18
N ASN A 288 1.14 18.56 -19.15
CA ASN A 288 2.49 18.49 -18.56
C ASN A 288 2.56 17.91 -17.16
N PHE A 289 1.43 17.51 -16.57
CA PHE A 289 1.45 16.87 -15.25
C PHE A 289 2.08 15.47 -15.33
N PRO A 290 3.08 15.15 -14.50
CA PRO A 290 3.84 13.90 -14.60
C PRO A 290 2.99 12.64 -14.50
N LEU A 291 1.99 12.62 -13.60
CA LEU A 291 1.11 11.48 -13.43
C LEU A 291 0.31 11.16 -14.71
N VAL A 292 -0.23 12.19 -15.37
CA VAL A 292 -0.96 12.03 -16.64
C VAL A 292 -0.02 11.44 -17.69
N SER A 293 1.18 12.02 -17.82
CA SER A 293 2.18 11.58 -18.79
C SER A 293 2.59 10.12 -18.56
N TYR A 294 2.90 9.76 -17.31
CA TYR A 294 3.29 8.40 -16.92
C TYR A 294 2.17 7.40 -17.19
N ARG A 295 0.94 7.69 -16.74
CA ARG A 295 -0.19 6.78 -16.92
C ARG A 295 -0.50 6.54 -18.39
N VAL A 296 -0.48 7.60 -19.20
CA VAL A 296 -0.70 7.48 -20.64
C VAL A 296 0.42 6.69 -21.31
N SER A 297 1.69 7.01 -21.02
CA SER A 297 2.83 6.34 -21.66
C SER A 297 3.01 4.89 -21.28
N THR A 298 2.66 4.52 -20.05
CA THR A 298 2.92 3.18 -19.50
C THR A 298 1.73 2.25 -19.70
N PHE A 299 0.49 2.73 -19.51
CA PHE A 299 -0.69 1.86 -19.49
C PHE A 299 -1.63 2.07 -20.68
N MET A 300 -1.59 3.22 -21.36
CA MET A 300 -2.53 3.54 -22.44
C MET A 300 -1.88 3.61 -23.83
N LYS A 301 -0.55 3.67 -23.91
CA LYS A 301 0.20 3.72 -25.15
C LYS A 301 -0.04 2.43 -25.95
N ARG A 302 -0.36 2.58 -27.24
CA ARG A 302 -0.65 1.47 -28.15
C ARG A 302 0.36 1.45 -29.29
N GLU A 303 0.79 0.26 -29.66
CA GLU A 303 1.73 0.04 -30.77
C GLU A 303 0.98 -0.42 -32.02
N PHE A 304 1.32 0.16 -33.17
CA PHE A 304 0.73 -0.20 -34.46
C PHE A 304 1.83 -0.40 -35.50
N PRO A 305 2.71 -1.41 -35.34
CA PRO A 305 3.88 -1.58 -36.21
C PRO A 305 3.48 -1.71 -37.69
N ASN A 306 2.38 -2.42 -37.97
CA ASN A 306 2.00 -2.81 -39.33
C ASN A 306 0.87 -1.97 -39.96
N SER A 307 0.31 -0.97 -39.27
CA SER A 307 -0.85 -0.19 -39.79
C SER A 307 -0.75 1.31 -39.58
N GLY A 308 -0.41 2.05 -40.65
CA GLY A 308 -0.39 3.51 -40.68
C GLY A 308 -1.76 4.14 -40.39
N LYS A 309 -2.84 3.54 -40.92
CA LYS A 309 -4.22 3.98 -40.70
C LYS A 309 -4.62 3.87 -39.23
N ALA A 310 -4.38 2.72 -38.59
CA ALA A 310 -4.72 2.53 -37.18
C ALA A 310 -3.91 3.48 -36.27
N TRP A 311 -2.65 3.71 -36.60
CA TRP A 311 -1.79 4.68 -35.91
C TRP A 311 -2.35 6.12 -35.98
N LEU A 312 -2.80 6.58 -37.15
CA LEU A 312 -3.44 7.89 -37.30
C LEU A 312 -4.78 7.98 -36.56
N ILE A 313 -5.60 6.92 -36.62
CA ILE A 313 -6.87 6.86 -35.86
C ILE A 313 -6.59 6.96 -34.36
N ASN A 314 -5.56 6.28 -33.86
CA ASN A 314 -5.17 6.34 -32.45
C ASN A 314 -4.78 7.77 -32.02
N ILE A 315 -4.02 8.50 -32.86
CA ILE A 315 -3.73 9.93 -32.60
C ILE A 315 -5.03 10.72 -32.49
N GLY A 316 -6.00 10.50 -33.39
CA GLY A 316 -7.31 11.16 -33.36
C GLY A 316 -8.13 10.83 -32.12
N GLN A 317 -8.13 9.57 -31.67
CA GLN A 317 -8.81 9.13 -30.45
C GLN A 317 -8.25 9.81 -29.21
N PHE A 318 -6.92 9.80 -29.03
CA PHE A 318 -6.28 10.51 -27.92
C PHE A 318 -6.51 12.02 -27.99
N PHE A 319 -6.55 12.59 -29.19
CA PHE A 319 -6.90 14.00 -29.36
C PHE A 319 -8.28 14.33 -28.81
N ILE A 320 -9.29 13.50 -29.12
CA ILE A 320 -10.64 13.64 -28.57
C ILE A 320 -10.62 13.50 -27.04
N TYR A 321 -9.92 12.50 -26.49
CA TYR A 321 -9.85 12.30 -25.04
C TYR A 321 -9.24 13.50 -24.30
N TYR A 322 -8.09 14.00 -24.77
CA TYR A 322 -7.46 15.18 -24.18
C TYR A 322 -8.35 16.43 -24.32
N LEU A 323 -8.98 16.62 -25.48
CA LEU A 323 -9.86 17.76 -25.71
C LEU A 323 -11.10 17.73 -24.81
N LEU A 324 -11.71 16.56 -24.63
CA LEU A 324 -12.83 16.36 -23.70
C LEU A 324 -12.39 16.64 -22.25
N ALA A 325 -11.27 16.07 -21.83
CA ALA A 325 -10.73 16.28 -20.47
C ALA A 325 -10.47 17.76 -20.18
N VAL A 326 -9.79 18.46 -21.10
CA VAL A 326 -9.54 19.91 -20.99
C VAL A 326 -10.86 20.68 -20.97
N SER A 327 -11.79 20.39 -21.88
CA SER A 327 -13.05 21.13 -21.99
C SER A 327 -13.93 20.99 -20.74
N LEU A 328 -14.09 19.75 -20.24
CA LEU A 328 -14.86 19.48 -19.03
C LEU A 328 -14.27 20.19 -17.81
N LEU A 329 -12.94 20.08 -17.63
CA LEU A 329 -12.27 20.69 -16.49
C LEU A 329 -12.26 22.22 -16.57
N VAL A 330 -12.16 22.80 -17.77
CA VAL A 330 -12.29 24.25 -17.98
C VAL A 330 -13.68 24.74 -17.63
N ILE A 331 -14.74 24.06 -18.10
CA ILE A 331 -16.12 24.41 -17.77
C ILE A 331 -16.31 24.36 -16.25
N PHE A 332 -15.94 23.25 -15.63
CA PHE A 332 -16.03 23.05 -14.19
C PHE A 332 -15.31 24.16 -13.41
N LEU A 333 -14.02 24.39 -13.67
CA LEU A 333 -13.22 25.40 -12.95
C LEU A 333 -13.68 26.83 -13.25
N PHE A 334 -14.23 27.08 -14.45
CA PHE A 334 -14.75 28.39 -14.79
C PHE A 334 -15.99 28.77 -13.99
N TYR A 335 -16.85 27.80 -13.65
CA TYR A 335 -18.04 28.01 -12.82
C TYR A 335 -17.75 27.92 -11.33
N ILE A 336 -16.89 26.99 -10.88
CA ILE A 336 -16.61 26.76 -9.45
C ILE A 336 -16.06 28.02 -8.76
N GLN A 337 -15.20 28.77 -9.45
CA GLN A 337 -14.62 30.03 -8.97
C GLN A 337 -15.64 31.16 -8.77
N LYS A 338 -16.87 31.02 -9.29
CA LYS A 338 -17.96 32.00 -9.09
C LYS A 338 -18.76 31.73 -7.81
N ILE A 339 -18.61 30.55 -7.21
CA ILE A 339 -19.27 30.21 -5.94
C ILE A 339 -18.77 31.18 -4.87
N ARG A 340 -19.69 31.79 -4.12
CA ARG A 340 -19.39 32.89 -3.17
C ARG A 340 -18.27 32.56 -2.19
N PHE A 341 -18.26 31.36 -1.63
CA PHE A 341 -17.24 30.92 -0.67
C PHE A 341 -15.87 30.76 -1.34
N ILE A 342 -15.82 30.11 -2.51
CA ILE A 342 -14.56 29.90 -3.27
C ILE A 342 -14.01 31.23 -3.77
N HIS A 343 -14.87 32.11 -4.27
CA HIS A 343 -14.46 33.45 -4.67
C HIS A 343 -13.84 34.20 -3.48
N ARG A 344 -14.49 34.20 -2.30
CA ARG A 344 -13.90 34.78 -1.08
C ARG A 344 -12.57 34.16 -0.69
N PHE A 345 -12.42 32.84 -0.85
CA PHE A 345 -11.17 32.14 -0.58
C PHE A 345 -10.05 32.57 -1.54
N ILE A 346 -10.32 32.65 -2.85
CA ILE A 346 -9.35 33.12 -3.85
C ILE A 346 -8.95 34.58 -3.57
N GLU A 347 -9.92 35.44 -3.25
CA GLU A 347 -9.69 36.85 -2.94
C GLU A 347 -8.94 37.05 -1.60
N TYR A 348 -9.12 36.14 -0.64
CA TYR A 348 -8.36 36.16 0.62
C TYR A 348 -6.85 36.04 0.39
N PHE A 349 -6.45 35.26 -0.61
CA PHE A 349 -5.03 35.11 -1.00
C PHE A 349 -4.58 36.11 -2.07
N ALA A 350 -5.48 36.83 -2.73
CA ALA A 350 -5.14 37.81 -3.77
C ALA A 350 -4.40 39.02 -3.20
N PHE A 351 -3.38 39.52 -3.91
CA PHE A 351 -2.61 40.71 -3.53
C PHE A 351 -2.30 41.57 -4.77
N ASP A 352 -2.32 42.88 -4.60
CA ASP A 352 -2.18 43.85 -5.68
C ASP A 352 -0.73 44.35 -5.86
N SER A 353 0.09 44.28 -4.81
CA SER A 353 1.48 44.76 -4.83
C SER A 353 2.43 43.88 -4.02
N ILE A 354 3.73 44.03 -4.28
CA ILE A 354 4.79 43.34 -3.53
C ILE A 354 4.83 43.86 -2.08
N GLU A 355 4.55 45.14 -1.81
CA GLU A 355 4.43 45.63 -0.43
C GLU A 355 3.29 44.92 0.31
N GLN A 356 2.13 44.73 -0.34
CA GLN A 356 1.02 44.01 0.28
C GLN A 356 1.38 42.55 0.58
N LEU A 357 2.08 41.87 -0.32
CA LEU A 357 2.56 40.51 -0.10
C LEU A 357 3.56 40.43 1.06
N THR A 358 4.55 41.33 1.10
CA THR A 358 5.54 41.37 2.19
C THR A 358 4.89 41.69 3.53
N GLN A 359 3.91 42.60 3.59
CA GLN A 359 3.12 42.86 4.78
C GLN A 359 2.34 41.63 5.25
N ARG A 360 1.71 40.90 4.33
CA ARG A 360 1.01 39.63 4.65
C ARG A 360 1.98 38.57 5.13
N TRP A 361 3.14 38.44 4.50
CA TRP A 361 4.20 37.52 4.90
C TRP A 361 4.73 37.84 6.30
N LYS A 362 5.01 39.11 6.59
CA LYS A 362 5.37 39.60 7.94
C LYS A 362 4.28 39.26 8.97
N LYS A 363 3.00 39.45 8.64
CA LYS A 363 1.88 39.06 9.52
C LYS A 363 1.83 37.55 9.78
N ARG A 364 2.16 36.72 8.78
CA ARG A 364 2.23 35.25 8.95
C ARG A 364 3.43 34.82 9.78
N ILE A 365 4.61 35.38 9.53
CA ILE A 365 5.80 35.17 10.37
C ILE A 365 5.51 35.59 11.81
N HIS A 366 4.92 36.77 12.01
CA HIS A 366 4.52 37.22 13.34
C HIS A 366 3.52 36.27 13.99
N TRP A 367 2.52 35.78 13.24
CA TRP A 367 1.61 34.75 13.74
C TRP A 367 2.34 33.48 14.18
N LEU A 368 3.31 32.99 13.39
CA LEU A 368 4.14 31.84 13.74
C LEU A 368 4.93 32.09 15.03
N PHE A 369 5.53 33.27 15.19
CA PHE A 369 6.25 33.65 16.42
C PHE A 369 5.33 33.75 17.64
N VAL A 370 4.12 34.29 17.49
CA VAL A 370 3.10 34.35 18.55
C VAL A 370 2.65 32.94 18.94
N HIS A 371 2.58 32.02 17.98
CA HIS A 371 2.12 30.63 18.17
C HIS A 371 3.28 29.63 18.29
N LYS A 372 4.51 30.10 18.53
CA LYS A 372 5.74 29.28 18.54
C LYS A 372 5.67 28.11 19.53
N SER A 373 4.89 28.26 20.60
CA SER A 373 4.70 27.18 21.58
C SER A 373 4.15 25.91 20.95
N TYR A 374 3.18 25.98 20.04
CA TYR A 374 2.61 24.80 19.39
C TYR A 374 3.64 24.07 18.51
N PHE A 375 4.51 24.82 17.84
CA PHE A 375 5.60 24.26 17.05
C PHE A 375 6.69 23.64 17.93
N LEU A 376 7.00 24.26 19.08
CA LEU A 376 7.90 23.69 20.07
C LEU A 376 7.34 22.40 20.68
N VAL A 377 6.03 22.33 20.95
CA VAL A 377 5.37 21.08 21.38
C VAL A 377 5.50 20.00 20.30
N ALA A 378 5.24 20.34 19.04
CA ALA A 378 5.40 19.39 17.93
C ALA A 378 6.86 18.91 17.77
N ALA A 379 7.84 19.82 17.88
CA ALA A 379 9.26 19.49 17.83
C ALA A 379 9.69 18.62 19.02
N PHE A 380 9.20 18.93 20.22
CA PHE A 380 9.40 18.10 21.41
C PHE A 380 8.85 16.69 21.20
N PHE A 381 7.62 16.54 20.71
CA PHE A 381 7.04 15.22 20.46
C PHE A 381 7.68 14.51 19.27
N TYR A 382 8.26 15.22 18.30
CA TYR A 382 9.10 14.62 17.26
C TYR A 382 10.34 13.96 17.88
N CYS A 383 11.08 14.71 18.71
CA CYS A 383 12.24 14.18 19.42
C CYS A 383 11.85 13.06 20.38
N PHE A 384 10.72 13.20 21.08
CA PHE A 384 10.20 12.17 21.97
C PHE A 384 9.86 10.89 21.22
N THR A 385 9.17 10.99 20.07
CA THR A 385 8.83 9.83 19.22
C THR A 385 10.09 9.14 18.69
N PHE A 386 11.12 9.91 18.34
CA PHE A 386 12.43 9.36 18.00
C PHE A 386 13.00 8.52 19.15
N VAL A 387 12.97 9.06 20.38
CA VAL A 387 13.43 8.35 21.58
C VAL A 387 12.59 7.11 21.86
N GLN A 388 11.25 7.18 21.73
CA GLN A 388 10.36 6.02 21.92
C GLN A 388 10.77 4.85 21.03
N ILE A 389 10.95 5.10 19.73
CA ILE A 389 11.34 4.06 18.76
C ILE A 389 12.78 3.61 19.02
N PHE A 390 13.66 4.55 19.36
CA PHE A 390 15.06 4.26 19.64
C PHE A 390 15.22 3.32 20.84
N VAL A 391 14.46 3.49 21.93
CA VAL A 391 14.57 2.62 23.12
C VAL A 391 14.04 1.21 22.86
N LEU A 392 13.09 1.03 21.93
CA LEU A 392 12.49 -0.29 21.63
C LEU A 392 13.40 -1.21 20.79
N GLU A 393 14.46 -0.68 20.18
CA GLU A 393 15.39 -1.44 19.36
C GLU A 393 16.61 -1.87 20.19
N PRO A 394 16.93 -3.18 20.28
CA PRO A 394 18.12 -3.66 20.99
C PRO A 394 19.41 -3.11 20.35
N LYS A 395 20.46 -2.93 21.17
CA LYS A 395 21.75 -2.35 20.78
C LYS A 395 22.85 -3.06 21.56
N GLU A 396 23.79 -3.69 20.87
CA GLU A 396 24.91 -4.40 21.49
C GLU A 396 26.22 -3.58 21.43
N GLY A 397 26.27 -2.55 20.59
CA GLY A 397 27.37 -1.58 20.54
C GLY A 397 27.08 -0.25 19.84
N TRP A 398 28.12 0.59 19.72
CA TRP A 398 28.03 1.92 19.11
C TRP A 398 27.67 1.88 17.62
N LYS A 399 28.12 0.86 16.90
CA LYS A 399 27.82 0.70 15.46
C LYS A 399 26.32 0.45 15.23
N GLU A 400 25.71 -0.51 15.93
CA GLU A 400 24.26 -0.71 15.83
C GLU A 400 23.48 0.50 16.35
N THR A 401 23.97 1.15 17.41
CA THR A 401 23.34 2.36 17.95
C THR A 401 23.21 3.46 16.89
N ILE A 402 24.30 3.72 16.14
CA ILE A 402 24.30 4.68 15.04
C ILE A 402 23.41 4.18 13.89
N GLN A 403 23.47 2.90 13.54
CA GLN A 403 22.63 2.32 12.49
C GLN A 403 21.14 2.46 12.80
N VAL A 404 20.71 2.20 14.04
CA VAL A 404 19.31 2.37 14.47
C VAL A 404 18.92 3.83 14.37
N ALA A 405 19.74 4.76 14.87
CA ALA A 405 19.46 6.20 14.76
C ALA A 405 19.31 6.64 13.30
N LEU A 406 20.22 6.21 12.42
CA LEU A 406 20.16 6.49 10.98
C LEU A 406 18.94 5.84 10.32
N LYS A 407 18.58 4.60 10.70
CA LYS A 407 17.39 3.91 10.18
C LYS A 407 16.11 4.67 10.55
N ILE A 408 15.99 5.13 11.79
CA ILE A 408 14.85 5.95 12.23
C ILE A 408 14.81 7.25 11.42
N PHE A 409 15.95 7.93 11.27
CA PHE A 409 16.03 9.20 10.56
C PHE A 409 15.77 9.08 9.05
N THR A 410 16.20 8.01 8.40
CA THR A 410 16.16 7.86 6.94
C THR A 410 14.99 7.03 6.43
N GLN A 411 14.55 6.01 7.18
CA GLN A 411 13.55 5.03 6.72
C GLN A 411 12.19 5.16 7.44
N ARG A 412 12.16 5.64 8.69
CA ARG A 412 10.93 5.66 9.53
C ARG A 412 10.26 7.03 9.68
N GLN A 413 10.61 8.02 8.85
CA GLN A 413 10.02 9.38 8.95
C GLN A 413 8.50 9.42 8.73
N ALA A 414 7.97 8.58 7.85
CA ALA A 414 6.54 8.55 7.56
C ALA A 414 5.69 8.14 8.78
N PRO A 415 5.91 6.97 9.43
CA PRO A 415 5.16 6.62 10.64
C PRO A 415 5.44 7.58 11.80
N MET A 416 6.64 8.16 11.91
CA MET A 416 6.93 9.21 12.91
C MET A 416 6.07 10.46 12.71
N ILE A 417 5.95 10.97 11.48
CA ILE A 417 5.12 12.14 11.18
C ILE A 417 3.65 11.86 11.49
N LEU A 418 3.15 10.66 11.14
CA LEU A 418 1.78 10.27 11.50
C LEU A 418 1.58 10.23 13.01
N THR A 419 2.54 9.68 13.77
CA THR A 419 2.51 9.66 15.23
C THR A 419 2.41 11.07 15.80
N ILE A 420 3.20 12.01 15.26
CA ILE A 420 3.16 13.42 15.70
C ILE A 420 1.83 14.08 15.35
N ILE A 421 1.25 13.81 14.17
CA ILE A 421 -0.08 14.32 13.79
C ILE A 421 -1.13 13.84 14.79
N ILE A 422 -1.09 12.57 15.16
CA ILE A 422 -2.01 11.97 16.14
C ILE A 422 -1.81 12.59 17.53
N ILE A 423 -0.57 12.67 18.02
CA ILE A 423 -0.25 13.27 19.32
C ILE A 423 -0.66 14.75 19.37
N MET A 424 -0.36 15.52 18.32
CA MET A 424 -0.73 16.92 18.24
C MET A 424 -2.25 17.10 18.14
N GLY A 425 -2.96 16.27 17.38
CA GLY A 425 -4.41 16.25 17.34
C GLY A 425 -5.02 16.00 18.72
N PHE A 426 -4.43 15.08 19.48
CA PHE A 426 -4.88 14.72 20.83
C PHE A 426 -4.58 15.84 21.83
N PHE A 427 -3.39 16.43 21.76
CA PHE A 427 -3.03 17.63 22.52
C PHE A 427 -3.99 18.79 22.24
N PHE A 428 -4.31 19.06 20.97
CA PHE A 428 -5.26 20.12 20.61
C PHE A 428 -6.68 19.81 21.09
N LEU A 429 -7.10 18.54 21.09
CA LEU A 429 -8.39 18.12 21.64
C LEU A 429 -8.45 18.43 23.16
N LEU A 430 -7.44 18.01 23.92
CA LEU A 430 -7.36 18.31 25.37
C LEU A 430 -7.26 19.80 25.65
N LEU A 431 -6.53 20.55 24.82
CA LEU A 431 -6.41 22.00 24.92
C LEU A 431 -7.76 22.68 24.62
N LEU A 432 -8.49 22.22 23.62
CA LEU A 432 -9.83 22.72 23.32
C LEU A 432 -10.84 22.33 24.38
N ILE A 433 -10.70 21.21 25.09
CA ILE A 433 -11.62 20.84 26.18
C ILE A 433 -11.31 21.64 27.46
N SER A 434 -10.04 21.71 27.86
CA SER A 434 -9.63 22.33 29.13
C SER A 434 -9.43 23.85 29.04
N ASN A 435 -9.04 24.38 27.88
CA ASN A 435 -8.46 25.71 27.72
C ASN A 435 -7.20 25.95 28.60
N ARG A 436 -6.52 24.89 29.01
CA ARG A 436 -5.34 24.91 29.90
C ARG A 436 -4.16 24.26 29.20
N PHE A 437 -3.30 25.09 28.60
CA PHE A 437 -2.14 24.64 27.81
C PHE A 437 -1.26 23.63 28.54
N TRP A 438 -0.84 23.94 29.77
CA TRP A 438 0.11 23.11 30.50
C TRP A 438 -0.53 21.82 31.01
N TYR A 439 -1.81 21.86 31.40
CA TYR A 439 -2.54 20.63 31.75
C TYR A 439 -2.72 19.72 30.53
N ALA A 440 -3.09 20.27 29.38
CA ALA A 440 -3.19 19.49 28.15
C ALA A 440 -1.84 18.88 27.74
N LEU A 441 -0.76 19.66 27.80
CA LEU A 441 0.59 19.19 27.46
C LEU A 441 1.04 18.07 28.40
N THR A 442 0.90 18.27 29.72
CA THR A 442 1.30 17.29 30.73
C THR A 442 0.46 16.01 30.61
N ALA A 443 -0.85 16.12 30.40
CA ALA A 443 -1.70 14.94 30.20
C ALA A 443 -1.31 14.17 28.94
N THR A 444 -1.08 14.85 27.82
CA THR A 444 -0.59 14.21 26.59
C THR A 444 0.76 13.52 26.82
N LEU A 445 1.70 14.16 27.51
CA LEU A 445 3.01 13.59 27.81
C LEU A 445 2.90 12.36 28.73
N ILE A 446 2.13 12.43 29.82
CA ILE A 446 1.96 11.31 30.75
C ILE A 446 1.39 10.09 30.04
N ILE A 447 0.34 10.26 29.23
CA ILE A 447 -0.28 9.13 28.49
C ILE A 447 0.74 8.49 27.54
N ASN A 448 1.49 9.30 26.79
CA ASN A 448 2.52 8.80 25.88
C ASN A 448 3.68 8.13 26.64
N LEU A 449 4.11 8.68 27.78
CA LEU A 449 5.17 8.13 28.61
C LEU A 449 4.76 6.77 29.18
N LEU A 450 3.56 6.66 29.76
CA LEU A 450 3.02 5.41 30.27
C LEU A 450 2.94 4.35 29.18
N LEU A 451 2.38 4.68 28.02
CA LEU A 451 2.31 3.74 26.91
C LEU A 451 3.69 3.28 26.46
N THR A 452 4.68 4.18 26.43
CA THR A 452 6.07 3.85 26.05
C THR A 452 6.74 2.95 27.06
N ILE A 453 6.75 3.34 28.34
CA ILE A 453 7.41 2.58 29.41
C ILE A 453 6.77 1.21 29.53
N SER A 454 5.44 1.13 29.56
CA SER A 454 4.73 -0.15 29.60
C SER A 454 5.05 -1.01 28.37
N THR A 455 5.21 -0.40 27.19
CA THR A 455 5.64 -1.13 25.99
C THR A 455 7.08 -1.63 26.16
N VAL A 456 8.03 -0.81 26.58
CA VAL A 456 9.44 -1.22 26.76
C VAL A 456 9.56 -2.38 27.76
N ILE A 457 8.93 -2.25 28.93
CA ILE A 457 8.93 -3.30 29.96
C ILE A 457 8.31 -4.58 29.41
N LYS A 458 7.15 -4.48 28.76
CA LYS A 458 6.46 -5.65 28.21
C LYS A 458 7.24 -6.29 27.05
N MET A 459 7.94 -5.49 26.25
CA MET A 459 8.85 -5.95 25.20
C MET A 459 10.03 -6.73 25.77
N GLU A 460 10.61 -6.32 26.90
CA GLU A 460 11.70 -7.06 27.56
C GLU A 460 11.22 -8.36 28.21
N MET A 461 10.01 -8.36 28.78
CA MET A 461 9.49 -9.52 29.51
C MET A 461 8.78 -10.56 28.65
N ARG A 462 8.12 -10.11 27.58
CA ARG A 462 7.16 -10.90 26.81
C ARG A 462 7.27 -10.71 25.30
N GLU A 463 8.27 -9.96 24.84
CA GLU A 463 8.52 -9.67 23.42
C GLU A 463 7.30 -9.13 22.66
N GLU A 464 6.42 -8.40 23.35
CA GLU A 464 5.20 -7.87 22.76
C GLU A 464 4.86 -6.46 23.28
N PRO A 465 4.21 -5.62 22.46
CA PRO A 465 3.81 -4.30 22.88
C PRO A 465 2.56 -4.31 23.76
N VAL A 466 2.23 -3.15 24.31
CA VAL A 466 0.95 -2.96 25.00
C VAL A 466 -0.20 -2.97 24.00
N PHE A 467 -1.23 -3.76 24.31
CA PHE A 467 -2.47 -3.86 23.54
C PHE A 467 -3.62 -3.15 24.25
N PRO A 468 -4.67 -2.73 23.53
CA PRO A 468 -5.88 -2.18 24.14
C PRO A 468 -6.58 -3.15 25.10
N SER A 469 -6.46 -4.47 24.88
CA SER A 469 -6.98 -5.50 25.79
C SER A 469 -6.30 -5.48 27.17
N ASP A 470 -5.05 -5.02 27.26
CA ASP A 470 -4.32 -4.93 28.53
C ASP A 470 -4.97 -3.92 29.49
N LEU A 471 -5.71 -2.92 28.97
CA LEU A 471 -6.48 -1.99 29.80
C LEU A 471 -7.66 -2.67 30.51
N LYS A 472 -8.14 -3.81 30.02
CA LYS A 472 -9.15 -4.61 30.73
C LYS A 472 -8.52 -5.45 31.85
N MET A 473 -7.22 -5.71 31.78
CA MET A 473 -6.44 -6.38 32.84
C MET A 473 -6.02 -5.44 33.97
N LEU A 474 -6.50 -4.18 34.01
CA LEU A 474 -6.29 -3.28 35.16
C LEU A 474 -6.80 -3.87 36.49
N THR A 475 -7.63 -4.92 36.45
CA THR A 475 -8.04 -5.71 37.60
C THR A 475 -6.94 -6.62 38.18
N GLY A 476 -5.85 -6.89 37.43
CA GLY A 476 -4.66 -7.67 37.85
C GLY A 476 -3.41 -6.82 38.08
N LEU A 477 -3.56 -5.51 38.34
CA LEU A 477 -2.45 -4.56 38.45
C LEU A 477 -1.41 -4.96 39.50
N SER A 478 -1.83 -5.65 40.57
CA SER A 478 -0.94 -6.12 41.64
C SER A 478 0.10 -7.12 41.17
N GLU A 479 -0.27 -8.03 40.25
CA GLU A 479 0.64 -9.03 39.70
C GLU A 479 1.65 -8.38 38.76
N LEU A 480 1.21 -7.46 37.89
CA LEU A 480 2.11 -6.72 36.99
C LEU A 480 3.09 -5.82 37.76
N LEU A 481 2.64 -5.15 38.82
CA LEU A 481 3.50 -4.33 39.66
C LEU A 481 4.52 -5.19 40.45
N SER A 482 4.18 -6.43 40.79
CA SER A 482 5.11 -7.34 41.48
C SER A 482 6.29 -7.79 40.61
N MET A 483 6.16 -7.71 39.29
CA MET A 483 7.21 -8.06 38.33
C MET A 483 8.19 -6.92 38.04
N VAL A 484 7.89 -5.69 38.51
CA VAL A 484 8.72 -4.50 38.31
C VAL A 484 9.38 -4.12 39.62
N SER A 485 10.66 -3.76 39.59
CA SER A 485 11.39 -3.32 40.79
C SER A 485 10.62 -2.22 41.55
N PRO A 486 10.40 -2.36 42.87
CA PRO A 486 9.76 -1.33 43.69
C PRO A 486 10.44 0.04 43.56
N VAL A 487 11.76 0.06 43.34
CA VAL A 487 12.52 1.29 43.12
C VAL A 487 12.08 2.00 41.84
N LEU A 488 11.92 1.26 40.73
CA LEU A 488 11.46 1.82 39.46
C LEU A 488 10.03 2.35 39.57
N LEU A 489 9.16 1.69 40.34
CA LEU A 489 7.80 2.13 40.60
C LEU A 489 7.77 3.44 41.41
N ILE A 490 8.57 3.53 42.48
CA ILE A 490 8.69 4.74 43.30
C ILE A 490 9.25 5.90 42.47
N VAL A 491 10.33 5.67 41.73
CA VAL A 491 10.95 6.70 40.87
C VAL A 491 9.97 7.15 39.79
N GLY A 492 9.28 6.22 39.13
CA GLY A 492 8.23 6.53 38.15
C GLY A 492 7.10 7.36 38.76
N GLY A 493 6.61 6.98 39.94
CA GLY A 493 5.60 7.72 40.70
C GLY A 493 6.05 9.14 41.07
N LEU A 494 7.29 9.30 41.53
CA LEU A 494 7.88 10.60 41.86
C LEU A 494 8.02 11.50 40.62
N ILE A 495 8.43 10.94 39.48
CA ILE A 495 8.52 11.68 38.21
C ILE A 495 7.12 12.15 37.76
N LEU A 496 6.10 11.28 37.84
CA LEU A 496 4.73 11.65 37.52
C LEU A 496 4.20 12.75 38.45
N LEU A 497 4.46 12.62 39.76
CA LEU A 497 4.08 13.63 40.75
C LEU A 497 4.78 14.97 40.48
N LEU A 498 6.09 14.96 40.19
CA LEU A 498 6.85 16.15 39.84
C LEU A 498 6.31 16.83 38.58
N LEU A 499 5.95 16.06 37.54
CA LEU A 499 5.34 16.57 36.32
C LEU A 499 3.99 17.23 36.61
N LEU A 500 3.15 16.63 37.47
CA LEU A 500 1.87 17.20 37.88
C LEU A 500 2.04 18.50 38.68
N ILE A 501 2.92 18.51 39.69
CA ILE A 501 3.22 19.71 40.49
C ILE A 501 3.74 20.84 39.59
N THR A 502 4.70 20.52 38.72
CA THR A 502 5.26 21.49 37.75
C THR A 502 4.17 22.03 36.84
N SER A 503 3.28 21.16 36.33
CA SER A 503 2.14 21.57 35.51
C SER A 503 1.22 22.54 36.25
N ILE A 504 0.91 22.29 37.54
CA ILE A 504 0.08 23.18 38.37
C ILE A 504 0.76 24.55 38.56
N ILE A 505 2.04 24.56 38.93
CA ILE A 505 2.79 25.80 39.17
C ILE A 505 2.86 26.64 37.89
N VAL A 506 3.27 26.03 36.78
CA VAL A 506 3.43 26.73 35.50
C VAL A 506 2.08 27.16 34.93
N GLN A 507 1.04 26.32 35.06
CA GLN A 507 -0.31 26.67 34.63
C GLN A 507 -0.85 27.87 35.40
N ARG A 508 -0.62 27.96 36.72
CA ARG A 508 -1.03 29.11 37.55
C ARG A 508 -0.26 30.38 37.16
N ARG A 509 1.05 30.29 36.90
CA ARG A 509 1.89 31.45 36.54
C ARG A 509 1.66 31.97 35.13
N LEU A 510 1.47 31.08 34.15
CA LEU A 510 1.47 31.42 32.72
C LEU A 510 0.09 31.30 32.04
N GLN A 511 -0.99 31.13 32.81
CA GLN A 511 -2.35 30.93 32.27
C GLN A 511 -2.73 31.94 31.20
N LYS A 512 -2.53 33.23 31.48
CA LYS A 512 -2.99 34.33 30.60
C LYS A 512 -2.23 34.38 29.28
N GLN A 513 -1.01 33.86 29.24
CA GLN A 513 -0.14 33.88 28.05
C GLN A 513 -0.53 32.81 27.03
N TYR A 514 -1.01 31.64 27.49
CA TYR A 514 -1.26 30.48 26.63
C TYR A 514 -2.74 30.04 26.56
N SER A 515 -3.66 30.82 27.13
CA SER A 515 -5.10 30.54 27.03
C SER A 515 -5.62 30.76 25.60
N LEU A 516 -6.47 29.85 25.12
CA LEU A 516 -7.17 30.01 23.85
C LEU A 516 -8.26 31.08 23.98
N LYS A 517 -8.15 32.13 23.16
CA LYS A 517 -9.18 33.16 22.99
C LYS A 517 -10.06 32.82 21.78
N ILE A 518 -10.86 31.76 21.89
CA ILE A 518 -11.72 31.25 20.81
C ILE A 518 -13.19 31.35 21.22
N HIS A 519 -14.04 31.85 20.32
CA HIS A 519 -15.49 31.88 20.52
C HIS A 519 -16.07 30.46 20.62
N TRP A 520 -17.01 30.23 21.56
CA TRP A 520 -17.52 28.90 21.91
C TRP A 520 -18.02 28.08 20.71
N LYS A 521 -18.72 28.69 19.75
CA LYS A 521 -19.17 28.03 18.50
C LYS A 521 -18.02 27.42 17.70
N ARG A 522 -16.91 28.16 17.52
CA ARG A 522 -15.73 27.67 16.80
C ARG A 522 -15.03 26.56 17.59
N ARG A 523 -14.95 26.72 18.91
CA ARG A 523 -14.40 25.71 19.83
C ARG A 523 -15.18 24.40 19.73
N PHE A 524 -16.51 24.45 19.77
CA PHE A 524 -17.39 23.30 19.60
C PHE A 524 -17.19 22.62 18.24
N ILE A 525 -17.19 23.40 17.15
CA ILE A 525 -16.94 22.86 15.80
C ILE A 525 -15.56 22.19 15.72
N SER A 526 -14.51 22.80 16.27
CA SER A 526 -13.16 22.21 16.28
C SER A 526 -13.08 20.91 17.08
N ILE A 527 -13.77 20.82 18.23
CA ILE A 527 -13.86 19.59 19.03
C ILE A 527 -14.59 18.51 18.23
N ALA A 528 -15.75 18.83 17.65
CA ALA A 528 -16.52 17.89 16.85
C ALA A 528 -15.72 17.35 15.64
N VAL A 529 -14.97 18.23 14.97
CA VAL A 529 -14.08 17.82 13.86
C VAL A 529 -12.97 16.89 14.36
N LEU A 530 -12.27 17.22 15.45
CA LEU A 530 -11.21 16.35 15.99
C LEU A 530 -11.76 15.00 16.46
N LEU A 531 -12.90 14.98 17.13
CA LEU A 531 -13.58 13.74 17.53
C LEU A 531 -13.96 12.90 16.31
N GLY A 532 -14.48 13.53 15.25
CA GLY A 532 -14.75 12.85 13.98
C GLY A 532 -13.49 12.34 13.27
N CYS A 533 -12.34 12.99 13.44
CA CYS A 533 -11.06 12.44 12.97
C CYS A 533 -10.60 11.25 13.83
N PHE A 534 -10.76 11.34 15.15
CA PHE A 534 -10.36 10.26 16.08
C PHE A 534 -11.27 9.04 16.03
N SER A 535 -12.55 9.18 15.67
CA SER A 535 -13.42 8.02 15.42
C SER A 535 -12.92 7.14 14.27
N GLY A 536 -12.08 7.70 13.39
CA GLY A 536 -11.39 6.94 12.35
C GLY A 536 -10.51 5.81 12.88
N VAL A 537 -10.09 5.85 14.15
CA VAL A 537 -9.29 4.78 14.78
C VAL A 537 -10.01 3.43 14.75
N PHE A 538 -11.35 3.41 14.82
CA PHE A 538 -12.18 2.20 14.75
C PHE A 538 -12.36 1.64 13.34
N PHE A 539 -11.63 2.16 12.36
CA PHE A 539 -11.72 1.73 10.96
C PHE A 539 -10.33 1.61 10.32
N ILE A 540 -9.24 1.60 11.10
CA ILE A 540 -7.85 1.56 10.59
C ILE A 540 -7.60 0.30 9.74
N ASN A 541 -8.23 -0.82 10.11
CA ASN A 541 -8.03 -2.12 9.47
C ASN A 541 -9.12 -2.45 8.44
N HIS A 542 -10.10 -1.57 8.25
CA HIS A 542 -11.16 -1.72 7.25
C HIS A 542 -10.67 -1.29 5.86
N LYS A 543 -10.59 -2.23 4.91
CA LYS A 543 -10.15 -1.99 3.53
C LYS A 543 -10.91 -0.80 2.92
N ASN A 544 -10.18 0.11 2.27
CA ASN A 544 -10.67 1.34 1.64
C ASN A 544 -11.27 2.41 2.57
N SER A 545 -11.23 2.25 3.90
CA SER A 545 -11.61 3.33 4.81
C SER A 545 -10.64 4.52 4.71
N PRO A 546 -11.06 5.76 5.02
CA PRO A 546 -10.15 6.91 5.04
C PRO A 546 -8.95 6.70 5.98
N SER A 547 -9.16 6.06 7.12
CA SER A 547 -8.12 5.74 8.10
C SER A 547 -7.14 4.70 7.58
N PHE A 548 -7.64 3.65 6.92
CA PHE A 548 -6.81 2.64 6.28
C PHE A 548 -5.90 3.26 5.22
N LEU A 549 -6.46 4.13 4.38
CA LEU A 549 -5.71 4.85 3.36
C LEU A 549 -4.66 5.77 3.99
N LEU A 550 -5.01 6.48 5.07
CA LEU A 550 -4.08 7.34 5.81
C LEU A 550 -2.92 6.54 6.43
N PHE A 551 -3.19 5.41 7.08
CA PHE A 551 -2.15 4.59 7.71
C PHE A 551 -1.24 3.94 6.66
N ASN A 552 -1.80 3.45 5.55
CA ASN A 552 -0.99 2.94 4.44
C ASN A 552 -0.18 4.05 3.77
N LEU A 553 -0.73 5.27 3.67
CA LEU A 553 -0.03 6.44 3.13
C LEU A 553 1.25 6.75 3.91
N PHE A 554 1.19 6.63 5.23
CA PHE A 554 2.34 6.83 6.12
C PHE A 554 3.16 5.55 6.35
N LYS A 555 2.97 4.51 5.52
CA LYS A 555 3.72 3.24 5.53
C LYS A 555 3.71 2.54 6.90
N VAL A 556 2.58 2.57 7.60
CA VAL A 556 2.42 1.81 8.86
C VAL A 556 2.57 0.31 8.56
N ASN A 557 3.44 -0.35 9.33
CA ASN A 557 3.62 -1.79 9.29
C ASN A 557 2.41 -2.48 9.94
N LYS A 558 1.60 -3.22 9.16
CA LYS A 558 0.40 -3.93 9.65
C LYS A 558 0.63 -5.44 9.80
N THR A 559 1.86 -5.82 10.13
CA THR A 559 2.21 -7.22 10.38
C THR A 559 1.77 -7.65 11.78
N PHE A 560 0.67 -8.41 11.87
CA PHE A 560 0.10 -8.85 13.15
C PHE A 560 0.76 -10.10 13.74
N PHE A 561 1.46 -10.89 12.92
CA PHE A 561 2.18 -12.10 13.36
C PHE A 561 3.49 -11.81 14.11
N ASN A 562 4.14 -10.68 13.81
CA ASN A 562 5.36 -10.22 14.46
C ASN A 562 5.15 -8.83 15.08
N GLN A 563 4.47 -8.82 16.23
CA GLN A 563 4.15 -7.60 16.97
C GLN A 563 5.41 -6.88 17.49
N GLN A 564 6.45 -7.63 17.86
CA GLN A 564 7.77 -7.12 18.23
C GLN A 564 8.39 -6.28 17.11
N GLY A 565 8.42 -6.81 15.89
CA GLY A 565 8.94 -6.09 14.72
C GLY A 565 8.07 -4.89 14.36
N ALA A 566 6.75 -5.07 14.37
CA ALA A 566 5.81 -4.02 14.00
C ALA A 566 5.88 -2.80 14.95
N VAL A 567 6.02 -3.00 16.26
CA VAL A 567 6.16 -1.87 17.20
C VAL A 567 7.47 -1.12 17.02
N LYS A 568 8.57 -1.82 16.66
CA LYS A 568 9.86 -1.19 16.36
C LYS A 568 9.77 -0.29 15.11
N ASP A 569 8.95 -0.65 14.13
CA ASP A 569 8.74 0.18 12.93
C ASP A 569 7.75 1.33 13.14
N ASN A 570 6.64 1.07 13.82
CA ASN A 570 5.53 2.00 13.96
C ASN A 570 5.66 2.96 15.16
N GLY A 571 6.39 2.52 16.19
CA GLY A 571 6.34 3.12 17.52
C GLY A 571 5.11 2.70 18.32
N PRO A 572 5.12 2.95 19.65
CA PRO A 572 4.12 2.41 20.58
C PRO A 572 2.71 2.98 20.34
N VAL A 573 2.60 4.25 19.95
CA VAL A 573 1.31 4.93 19.74
C VAL A 573 0.55 4.32 18.56
N ILE A 574 1.19 4.25 17.38
CA ILE A 574 0.55 3.69 16.19
C ILE A 574 0.25 2.21 16.41
N GLN A 575 1.17 1.45 17.01
CA GLN A 575 0.96 0.03 17.25
C GLN A 575 -0.23 -0.23 18.19
N PHE A 576 -0.38 0.57 19.25
CA PHE A 576 -1.52 0.50 20.15
C PHE A 576 -2.83 0.77 19.40
N LEU A 577 -2.89 1.85 18.60
CA LEU A 577 -4.07 2.22 17.81
C LEU A 577 -4.42 1.17 16.75
N ASN A 578 -3.41 0.55 16.11
CA ASN A 578 -3.61 -0.50 15.11
C ASN A 578 -4.26 -1.77 15.68
N ASN A 579 -4.21 -1.95 17.01
CA ASN A 579 -4.82 -3.08 17.73
C ASN A 579 -6.16 -2.74 18.41
N ILE A 580 -6.72 -1.53 18.20
CA ILE A 580 -8.05 -1.14 18.72
C ILE A 580 -9.17 -1.72 17.84
N ASP A 581 -9.03 -1.55 16.53
CA ASP A 581 -10.01 -1.98 15.53
C ASP A 581 -9.83 -3.47 15.21
N ILE A 582 -10.40 -4.32 16.07
CA ILE A 582 -10.43 -5.76 15.88
C ILE A 582 -11.89 -6.20 15.96
N LYS A 583 -12.55 -6.30 14.81
CA LYS A 583 -13.80 -7.05 14.70
C LYS A 583 -13.42 -8.52 14.57
N ILE A 584 -13.97 -9.39 15.41
CA ILE A 584 -13.60 -10.81 15.40
C ILE A 584 -14.34 -11.55 14.28
N MET A 585 -15.67 -11.46 14.26
CA MET A 585 -16.55 -12.12 13.31
C MET A 585 -17.83 -11.29 13.14
N GLU A 586 -18.45 -11.34 11.96
CA GLU A 586 -19.80 -10.77 11.75
C GLU A 586 -20.83 -11.64 12.48
N GLU A 587 -21.81 -11.01 13.15
CA GLU A 587 -22.88 -11.74 13.83
C GLU A 587 -23.78 -12.44 12.80
N PRO A 588 -23.87 -13.79 12.80
CA PRO A 588 -24.76 -14.51 11.91
C PRO A 588 -26.23 -14.21 12.24
N ALA A 589 -27.07 -14.15 11.21
CA ALA A 589 -28.50 -13.94 11.39
C ALA A 589 -29.11 -15.05 12.27
N GLY A 590 -29.93 -14.66 13.25
CA GLY A 590 -30.62 -15.60 14.13
C GLY A 590 -29.80 -16.11 15.33
N TYR A 591 -28.62 -15.55 15.60
CA TYR A 591 -27.85 -15.86 16.80
C TYR A 591 -28.66 -15.57 18.07
N SER A 592 -28.90 -16.61 18.87
CA SER A 592 -29.65 -16.55 20.14
C SER A 592 -29.29 -17.77 20.98
N LYS A 593 -29.51 -17.67 22.30
CA LYS A 593 -29.27 -18.79 23.20
C LYS A 593 -30.10 -20.01 22.81
N GLU A 594 -31.35 -19.79 22.40
CA GLU A 594 -32.31 -20.81 21.99
C GLU A 594 -31.82 -21.55 20.73
N LYS A 595 -31.37 -20.80 19.71
CA LYS A 595 -30.81 -21.40 18.48
C LYS A 595 -29.55 -22.22 18.78
N ILE A 596 -28.62 -21.71 19.59
CA ILE A 596 -27.41 -22.46 19.98
C ILE A 596 -27.76 -23.74 20.75
N ASN A 597 -28.71 -23.68 21.69
CA ASN A 597 -29.18 -24.87 22.40
C ASN A 597 -29.80 -25.92 21.45
N GLY A 598 -30.54 -25.46 20.44
CA GLY A 598 -31.10 -26.34 19.40
C GLY A 598 -30.01 -27.06 18.61
N ILE A 599 -28.96 -26.34 18.20
CA ILE A 599 -27.79 -26.89 17.50
C ILE A 599 -27.06 -27.91 18.39
N MET A 600 -26.77 -27.57 19.65
CA MET A 600 -26.12 -28.49 20.59
C MET A 600 -26.91 -29.80 20.75
N LYS A 601 -28.25 -29.72 20.86
CA LYS A 601 -29.11 -30.92 20.94
C LYS A 601 -29.04 -31.77 19.67
N LYS A 602 -29.08 -31.14 18.49
CA LYS A 602 -28.94 -31.82 17.19
C LYS A 602 -27.63 -32.61 17.12
N TYR A 603 -26.51 -31.98 17.51
CA TYR A 603 -25.20 -32.62 17.43
C TYR A 603 -24.89 -33.59 18.56
N ASN A 604 -25.59 -33.51 19.71
CA ASN A 604 -25.60 -34.60 20.69
C ASN A 604 -26.13 -35.89 20.06
N THR A 605 -27.31 -35.82 19.42
CA THR A 605 -27.90 -36.97 18.73
C THR A 605 -27.01 -37.46 17.59
N LYS A 606 -26.39 -36.54 16.84
CA LYS A 606 -25.44 -36.92 15.78
C LYS A 606 -24.21 -37.65 16.32
N ALA A 607 -23.68 -37.21 17.48
CA ALA A 607 -22.59 -37.92 18.15
C ALA A 607 -23.00 -39.34 18.52
N ASP A 608 -24.19 -39.53 19.11
CA ASP A 608 -24.71 -40.86 19.46
C ASP A 608 -24.86 -41.76 18.22
N GLU A 609 -25.28 -41.21 17.08
CA GLU A 609 -25.37 -41.94 15.81
C GLU A 609 -24.00 -42.34 15.26
N ILE A 610 -23.03 -41.41 15.23
CA ILE A 610 -21.66 -41.69 14.78
C ILE A 610 -21.03 -42.76 15.69
N ASN A 611 -21.21 -42.63 17.00
CA ASN A 611 -20.57 -43.51 17.99
C ASN A 611 -21.11 -44.94 18.01
N GLN A 612 -22.22 -45.24 17.31
CA GLN A 612 -22.72 -46.62 17.16
C GLN A 612 -21.79 -47.50 16.33
N THR A 613 -21.00 -46.91 15.43
CA THR A 613 -20.12 -47.65 14.51
C THR A 613 -18.63 -47.43 14.79
N ARG A 614 -18.28 -46.54 15.73
CA ARG A 614 -16.91 -46.24 16.12
C ARG A 614 -16.48 -47.07 17.33
N SER A 615 -15.18 -47.34 17.41
CA SER A 615 -14.56 -48.04 18.53
C SER A 615 -14.50 -47.17 19.79
N ASP A 616 -14.45 -47.82 20.95
CA ASP A 616 -14.33 -47.14 22.24
C ASP A 616 -13.01 -46.34 22.35
N TRP A 617 -13.03 -45.30 23.19
CA TRP A 617 -11.84 -44.51 23.49
C TRP A 617 -10.90 -45.29 24.39
N LEU A 618 -9.68 -45.54 23.90
CA LEU A 618 -8.66 -46.23 24.69
C LEU A 618 -7.97 -45.26 25.65
N ASN A 619 -7.74 -45.70 26.89
CA ASN A 619 -7.06 -44.89 27.90
C ASN A 619 -5.66 -44.43 27.48
N ASN A 620 -5.00 -45.11 26.54
CA ASN A 620 -3.68 -44.75 26.02
C ASN A 620 -3.72 -44.23 24.56
N GLN A 621 -4.88 -43.77 24.09
CA GLN A 621 -5.05 -43.19 22.76
C GLN A 621 -4.09 -42.02 22.53
N THR A 622 -3.33 -42.05 21.43
CA THR A 622 -2.37 -40.99 21.11
C THR A 622 -2.66 -40.36 19.74
N ILE A 623 -2.68 -39.03 19.68
CA ILE A 623 -2.70 -38.26 18.43
C ILE A 623 -1.50 -37.31 18.37
N VAL A 624 -0.78 -37.35 17.26
CA VAL A 624 0.30 -36.41 16.94
C VAL A 624 -0.16 -35.56 15.77
N LEU A 625 -0.31 -34.25 16.01
CA LEU A 625 -0.58 -33.26 14.98
C LEU A 625 0.72 -32.55 14.62
N ASN A 626 1.24 -32.82 13.43
CA ASN A 626 2.52 -32.32 12.96
C ASN A 626 2.35 -31.33 11.82
N LEU A 627 2.63 -30.07 12.15
CA LEU A 627 2.84 -28.99 11.21
C LEU A 627 4.29 -29.05 10.70
N SER A 628 4.45 -29.46 9.45
CA SER A 628 5.73 -29.46 8.75
C SER A 628 5.95 -28.13 8.04
N GLU A 629 6.84 -27.30 8.59
CA GLU A 629 7.08 -25.94 8.13
C GLU A 629 7.40 -25.87 6.64
N SER A 630 6.69 -24.99 5.94
CA SER A 630 6.81 -24.70 4.51
C SER A 630 6.72 -25.93 3.58
N PHE A 631 6.21 -27.07 4.04
CA PHE A 631 6.23 -28.31 3.25
C PHE A 631 5.20 -28.30 2.12
N SER A 632 5.66 -28.49 0.88
CA SER A 632 4.80 -28.69 -0.30
C SER A 632 5.58 -29.34 -1.44
N ASP A 633 4.95 -30.25 -2.17
CA ASP A 633 5.51 -30.88 -3.38
C ASP A 633 5.80 -29.82 -4.46
N PRO A 634 7.08 -29.57 -4.80
CA PRO A 634 7.43 -28.61 -5.85
C PRO A 634 6.96 -29.06 -7.24
N ALA A 635 6.69 -30.35 -7.47
CA ALA A 635 6.24 -30.86 -8.77
C ALA A 635 4.83 -30.40 -9.14
N ARG A 636 4.03 -29.95 -8.17
CA ARG A 636 2.68 -29.37 -8.42
C ARG A 636 2.69 -27.88 -8.72
N VAL A 637 3.82 -27.20 -8.55
CA VAL A 637 3.90 -25.76 -8.75
C VAL A 637 3.75 -25.43 -10.24
N PRO A 638 2.79 -24.58 -10.65
CA PRO A 638 2.60 -24.25 -12.06
C PRO A 638 3.85 -23.63 -12.68
N ASN A 639 4.13 -23.94 -13.94
CA ASN A 639 5.31 -23.47 -14.68
C ASN A 639 6.66 -23.90 -14.06
N LEU A 640 6.68 -25.01 -13.33
CA LEU A 640 7.88 -25.65 -12.81
C LEU A 640 7.87 -27.14 -13.18
N THR A 641 9.03 -27.64 -13.61
CA THR A 641 9.28 -29.06 -13.89
C THR A 641 10.35 -29.54 -12.93
N VAL A 642 10.06 -30.62 -12.20
CA VAL A 642 10.95 -31.24 -11.22
C VAL A 642 11.37 -32.62 -11.75
N PRO A 643 12.61 -32.78 -12.26
CA PRO A 643 13.04 -34.05 -12.87
C PRO A 643 13.24 -35.19 -11.86
N THR A 644 13.68 -34.87 -10.64
CA THR A 644 13.92 -35.84 -9.56
C THR A 644 13.04 -35.48 -8.37
N ASP A 645 12.21 -36.42 -7.92
CA ASP A 645 11.29 -36.20 -6.81
C ASP A 645 12.05 -36.09 -5.47
N PRO A 646 11.97 -34.95 -4.75
CA PRO A 646 12.62 -34.79 -3.45
C PRO A 646 11.89 -35.48 -2.30
N ILE A 647 10.61 -35.86 -2.46
CA ILE A 647 9.76 -36.39 -1.37
C ILE A 647 9.13 -37.76 -1.68
N PRO A 648 9.90 -38.74 -2.18
CA PRO A 648 9.33 -39.99 -2.68
C PRO A 648 8.60 -40.82 -1.62
N TYR A 649 9.03 -40.79 -0.35
CA TYR A 649 8.41 -41.60 0.69
C TYR A 649 7.08 -41.00 1.16
N ILE A 650 7.03 -39.70 1.44
CA ILE A 650 5.79 -39.01 1.82
C ILE A 650 4.75 -39.13 0.70
N LYS A 651 5.18 -38.98 -0.55
CA LYS A 651 4.29 -39.15 -1.71
C LYS A 651 3.72 -40.56 -1.83
N SER A 652 4.50 -41.59 -1.50
CA SER A 652 3.99 -42.97 -1.43
C SER A 652 2.92 -43.14 -0.36
N ILE A 653 3.11 -42.56 0.83
CA ILE A 653 2.09 -42.61 1.91
C ILE A 653 0.79 -41.92 1.50
N ILE A 654 0.89 -40.74 0.89
CA ILE A 654 -0.27 -39.99 0.40
C ILE A 654 -1.04 -40.82 -0.64
N THR A 655 -0.33 -41.46 -1.57
CA THR A 655 -0.94 -42.22 -2.67
C THR A 655 -1.56 -43.54 -2.20
N GLU A 656 -0.98 -44.19 -1.19
CA GLU A 656 -1.41 -45.51 -0.70
C GLU A 656 -2.43 -45.44 0.44
N GLY A 657 -2.56 -44.29 1.12
CA GLY A 657 -3.31 -44.13 2.35
C GLY A 657 -4.36 -43.01 2.33
N THR A 658 -4.65 -42.45 3.51
CA THR A 658 -5.49 -41.25 3.65
C THR A 658 -4.60 -40.01 3.53
N GLY A 659 -4.64 -39.34 2.37
CA GLY A 659 -3.87 -38.13 2.12
C GLY A 659 -4.38 -37.37 0.90
N GLY A 660 -3.82 -36.17 0.71
CA GLY A 660 -4.21 -35.29 -0.39
C GLY A 660 -3.63 -33.89 -0.20
N LEU A 661 -4.42 -32.88 -0.58
CA LEU A 661 -4.06 -31.47 -0.52
C LEU A 661 -4.73 -30.77 0.66
N MET A 662 -3.98 -29.91 1.36
CA MET A 662 -4.51 -29.00 2.36
C MET A 662 -4.50 -27.56 1.81
N LEU A 663 -5.60 -26.85 1.99
CA LEU A 663 -5.72 -25.43 1.66
C LEU A 663 -5.12 -24.56 2.76
N SER A 664 -3.91 -24.08 2.53
CA SER A 664 -3.31 -23.03 3.33
C SER A 664 -4.11 -21.74 3.22
N VAL A 665 -4.24 -21.04 4.34
CA VAL A 665 -4.80 -19.68 4.40
C VAL A 665 -3.71 -18.61 4.27
N GLY A 666 -2.46 -19.02 4.02
CA GLY A 666 -1.32 -18.14 3.81
C GLY A 666 -0.34 -18.64 2.73
N TYR A 667 0.55 -17.74 2.29
CA TYR A 667 1.62 -18.02 1.34
C TYR A 667 2.93 -17.42 1.83
N GLY A 668 3.95 -18.25 2.05
CA GLY A 668 5.23 -17.87 2.66
C GLY A 668 5.13 -17.36 4.10
N GLY A 669 4.08 -17.77 4.82
CA GLY A 669 3.84 -17.41 6.21
C GLY A 669 2.43 -17.78 6.64
N GLY A 670 2.13 -17.57 7.92
CA GLY A 670 0.78 -17.78 8.49
C GLY A 670 0.64 -19.06 9.30
N THR A 671 1.75 -19.75 9.60
CA THR A 671 1.86 -20.99 10.40
C THR A 671 0.83 -21.10 11.54
N ALA A 672 0.74 -20.07 12.40
CA ALA A 672 -0.18 -20.07 13.53
C ALA A 672 -1.67 -20.07 13.17
N ASN A 673 -2.03 -19.66 11.95
CA ASN A 673 -3.41 -19.72 11.47
C ASN A 673 -3.79 -21.17 11.19
N MET A 674 -2.96 -21.91 10.44
CA MET A 674 -3.18 -23.34 10.19
C MET A 674 -3.11 -24.13 11.51
N GLU A 675 -2.20 -23.78 12.42
CA GLU A 675 -2.10 -24.35 13.77
C GLU A 675 -3.38 -24.09 14.60
N TRP A 676 -3.91 -22.86 14.59
CA TRP A 676 -5.16 -22.52 15.26
C TRP A 676 -6.35 -23.29 14.71
N GLU A 677 -6.47 -23.36 13.38
CA GLU A 677 -7.55 -24.10 12.72
C GLU A 677 -7.46 -25.60 13.03
N GLY A 678 -6.28 -26.20 12.90
CA GLY A 678 -6.06 -27.62 13.20
C GLY A 678 -6.36 -28.00 14.65
N LEU A 679 -5.97 -27.15 15.60
CA LEU A 679 -6.21 -27.40 17.02
C LEU A 679 -7.67 -27.16 17.44
N THR A 680 -8.33 -26.14 16.91
CA THR A 680 -9.67 -25.74 17.36
C THR A 680 -10.80 -26.34 16.53
N GLY A 681 -10.53 -26.74 15.29
CA GLY A 681 -11.56 -27.09 14.30
C GLY A 681 -12.36 -25.90 13.78
N LEU A 682 -11.98 -24.66 14.14
CA LEU A 682 -12.59 -23.42 13.67
C LEU A 682 -11.87 -22.89 12.44
N SER A 683 -12.54 -22.15 11.55
CA SER A 683 -11.93 -21.65 10.31
C SER A 683 -11.74 -20.15 10.31
N ILE A 684 -10.56 -19.67 9.91
CA ILE A 684 -10.25 -18.25 9.77
C ILE A 684 -11.12 -17.59 8.70
N SER A 685 -11.58 -18.36 7.72
CA SER A 685 -12.39 -17.86 6.61
C SER A 685 -13.76 -17.31 7.05
N ASN A 686 -14.24 -17.72 8.23
CA ASN A 686 -15.44 -17.18 8.87
C ASN A 686 -15.17 -15.89 9.65
N LEU A 687 -13.91 -15.55 9.93
CA LEU A 687 -13.53 -14.40 10.74
C LEU A 687 -13.48 -13.12 9.91
N SER A 688 -13.51 -11.97 10.58
CA SER A 688 -13.45 -10.66 9.94
C SER A 688 -12.17 -10.49 9.13
N ALA A 689 -12.25 -9.69 8.06
CA ALA A 689 -11.10 -9.19 7.29
C ALA A 689 -9.99 -8.57 8.17
N SER A 690 -10.33 -8.07 9.35
CA SER A 690 -9.38 -7.44 10.30
C SER A 690 -8.71 -8.41 11.29
N LEU A 691 -9.15 -9.67 11.37
CA LEU A 691 -8.67 -10.66 12.33
C LEU A 691 -7.77 -11.71 11.65
N VAL A 692 -6.54 -11.30 11.38
CA VAL A 692 -5.60 -11.99 10.48
C VAL A 692 -4.78 -13.06 11.18
N THR A 693 -4.63 -12.94 12.49
CA THR A 693 -3.87 -13.90 13.31
C THR A 693 -4.63 -14.17 14.60
N PRO A 694 -5.47 -15.22 14.66
CA PRO A 694 -6.28 -15.54 15.83
C PRO A 694 -5.47 -15.66 17.12
N TYR A 695 -4.27 -16.25 17.06
CA TYR A 695 -3.38 -16.35 18.22
C TYR A 695 -3.09 -14.99 18.88
N THR A 696 -2.79 -13.97 18.08
CA THR A 696 -2.40 -12.66 18.61
C THR A 696 -3.59 -11.75 18.88
N GLN A 697 -4.71 -11.94 18.19
CA GLN A 697 -5.85 -11.01 18.21
C GLN A 697 -7.09 -11.54 18.94
N LEU A 698 -7.23 -12.86 19.11
CA LEU A 698 -8.44 -13.54 19.61
C LEU A 698 -8.20 -14.37 20.87
N VAL A 699 -7.29 -15.35 20.84
CA VAL A 699 -7.28 -16.48 21.81
C VAL A 699 -7.29 -16.04 23.27
N GLU A 700 -6.42 -15.12 23.67
CA GLU A 700 -6.37 -14.64 25.06
C GLU A 700 -7.64 -13.92 25.53
N ARG A 701 -8.43 -13.39 24.60
CA ARG A 701 -9.67 -12.67 24.90
C ARG A 701 -10.85 -13.62 25.15
N GLN A 702 -10.72 -14.89 24.78
CA GLN A 702 -11.75 -15.90 25.00
C GLN A 702 -11.72 -16.34 26.47
N LYS A 703 -12.90 -16.53 27.08
CA LYS A 703 -12.94 -17.08 28.45
C LYS A 703 -12.57 -18.56 28.42
N ILE A 704 -13.25 -19.31 27.56
CA ILE A 704 -12.94 -20.71 27.23
C ILE A 704 -12.57 -20.77 25.75
N SER A 705 -11.52 -21.51 25.39
CA SER A 705 -11.12 -21.73 23.99
C SER A 705 -11.08 -23.22 23.69
N PRO A 706 -12.22 -23.82 23.29
CA PRO A 706 -12.29 -25.26 23.02
C PRO A 706 -11.31 -25.67 21.93
N ASN A 707 -10.63 -26.80 22.14
CA ASN A 707 -9.64 -27.33 21.21
C ASN A 707 -9.43 -28.83 21.44
N ILE A 708 -8.73 -29.49 20.52
CA ILE A 708 -8.55 -30.95 20.52
C ILE A 708 -7.84 -31.49 21.76
N THR A 709 -7.01 -30.68 22.41
CA THR A 709 -6.32 -31.11 23.61
C THR A 709 -7.30 -31.39 24.75
N ASP A 710 -8.52 -30.82 24.74
CA ASP A 710 -9.55 -31.06 25.76
C ASP A 710 -9.97 -32.54 25.87
N LEU A 711 -9.74 -33.32 24.82
CA LEU A 711 -10.03 -34.76 24.78
C LEU A 711 -8.99 -35.63 25.49
N PHE A 712 -7.80 -35.10 25.76
CA PHE A 712 -6.63 -35.90 26.20
C PHE A 712 -6.22 -35.56 27.63
N ASP A 713 -5.56 -36.52 28.28
CA ASP A 713 -5.08 -36.38 29.65
C ASP A 713 -3.71 -35.72 29.71
N GLU A 714 -2.81 -36.07 28.79
CA GLU A 714 -1.50 -35.44 28.64
C GLU A 714 -1.39 -34.68 27.32
N LYS A 715 -0.90 -33.44 27.39
CA LYS A 715 -0.89 -32.48 26.29
C LYS A 715 0.48 -31.85 26.16
N ILE A 716 1.18 -32.16 25.06
CA ILE A 716 2.56 -31.73 24.83
C ILE A 716 2.64 -30.89 23.56
N ALA A 717 3.32 -29.75 23.63
CA ALA A 717 3.71 -28.97 22.46
C ALA A 717 5.22 -29.04 22.27
N ILE A 718 5.67 -29.15 21.02
CA ILE A 718 7.09 -29.18 20.63
C ILE A 718 7.27 -28.20 19.47
N HIS A 719 8.12 -27.20 19.67
CA HIS A 719 8.49 -26.25 18.62
C HIS A 719 9.99 -25.95 18.73
N PRO A 720 10.85 -26.44 17.81
CA PRO A 720 12.29 -26.33 17.92
C PRO A 720 12.81 -24.93 17.52
N PHE A 721 12.18 -23.89 18.04
CA PHE A 721 12.50 -22.48 17.85
C PHE A 721 11.96 -21.61 19.00
N THR A 722 11.95 -20.28 18.88
CA THR A 722 11.44 -19.40 19.94
C THR A 722 9.91 -19.47 20.09
N ALA A 723 9.42 -19.43 21.33
CA ALA A 723 8.00 -19.38 21.67
C ALA A 723 7.34 -18.00 21.51
N ALA A 724 8.13 -16.94 21.29
CA ALA A 724 7.62 -15.57 21.22
C ALA A 724 6.84 -15.29 19.93
N LEU A 725 7.23 -15.93 18.82
CA LEU A 725 6.54 -15.79 17.54
C LEU A 725 5.08 -16.24 17.69
N TYR A 726 4.15 -15.45 17.16
CA TYR A 726 2.70 -15.67 17.26
C TYR A 726 2.12 -15.75 18.69
N ARG A 727 2.87 -15.41 19.75
CA ARG A 727 2.42 -15.56 21.16
C ARG A 727 2.08 -17.01 21.54
N ARG A 728 2.82 -17.99 21.00
CA ARG A 728 2.55 -19.42 21.26
C ARG A 728 2.55 -19.78 22.73
N LYS A 729 3.42 -19.17 23.54
CA LYS A 729 3.44 -19.43 24.99
C LYS A 729 2.08 -19.21 25.64
N GLN A 730 1.47 -18.05 25.42
CA GLN A 730 0.19 -17.68 26.02
C GLN A 730 -0.97 -18.45 25.40
N VAL A 731 -0.88 -18.75 24.10
CA VAL A 731 -1.90 -19.54 23.41
C VAL A 731 -1.89 -20.99 23.89
N PHE A 732 -0.74 -21.62 24.03
CA PHE A 732 -0.64 -23.01 24.48
C PHE A 732 -1.00 -23.17 25.95
N ASP A 733 -0.67 -22.19 26.80
CA ASP A 733 -1.20 -22.11 28.16
C ASP A 733 -2.75 -22.03 28.15
N LYS A 734 -3.32 -21.18 27.28
CA LYS A 734 -4.78 -21.05 27.13
C LYS A 734 -5.46 -22.30 26.58
N PHE A 735 -4.76 -23.06 25.73
CA PHE A 735 -5.23 -24.34 25.21
C PHE A 735 -5.02 -25.48 26.21
N GLY A 736 -4.29 -25.24 27.30
CA GLY A 736 -4.11 -26.19 28.39
C GLY A 736 -3.03 -27.22 28.15
N PHE A 737 -1.99 -26.91 27.35
CA PHE A 737 -0.82 -27.79 27.22
C PHE A 737 -0.07 -27.90 28.56
N ASP A 738 0.24 -29.12 28.99
CA ASP A 738 0.97 -29.37 30.23
C ASP A 738 2.45 -29.03 30.11
N ARG A 739 3.02 -29.26 28.92
CA ARG A 739 4.44 -29.05 28.63
C ARG A 739 4.64 -28.45 27.25
N PHE A 740 5.54 -27.48 27.15
CA PHE A 740 5.91 -26.85 25.88
C PHE A 740 7.44 -26.81 25.72
N TYR A 741 7.96 -27.70 24.87
CA TYR A 741 9.39 -27.82 24.56
C TYR A 741 9.79 -26.86 23.43
N TYR A 742 10.66 -25.89 23.75
CA TYR A 742 11.19 -24.89 22.80
C TYR A 742 12.62 -24.47 23.18
N LEU A 743 13.33 -23.71 22.34
CA LEU A 743 14.77 -23.41 22.53
C LEU A 743 15.12 -22.85 23.92
N ASP A 744 14.34 -21.86 24.37
CA ASP A 744 14.56 -21.14 25.64
C ASP A 744 13.56 -21.59 26.73
N SER A 745 13.03 -22.81 26.61
CA SER A 745 12.07 -23.35 27.58
C SER A 745 12.75 -23.76 28.89
N PRO A 746 12.02 -23.75 30.02
CA PRO A 746 12.45 -24.43 31.23
C PRO A 746 12.70 -25.93 30.97
N ASP A 747 11.80 -26.55 30.20
CA ASP A 747 11.86 -27.94 29.76
C ASP A 747 12.61 -28.05 28.43
N LYS A 748 13.94 -27.88 28.49
CA LYS A 748 14.79 -27.79 27.29
C LYS A 748 14.62 -28.97 26.34
N LEU A 749 14.70 -28.67 25.04
CA LEU A 749 14.85 -29.67 23.97
C LEU A 749 16.11 -30.51 24.21
N THR A 750 15.99 -31.82 24.02
CA THR A 750 17.08 -32.80 24.14
C THR A 750 17.83 -32.92 22.82
N TYR A 751 17.09 -32.92 21.71
CA TYR A 751 17.65 -33.05 20.37
C TYR A 751 17.61 -31.70 19.65
N THR A 752 18.78 -31.13 19.39
CA THR A 752 18.93 -29.79 18.78
C THR A 752 19.90 -29.78 17.59
N ASP A 753 20.16 -30.94 16.99
CA ASP A 753 21.08 -31.04 15.87
C ASP A 753 20.54 -30.26 14.67
N LYS A 754 21.47 -29.66 13.91
CA LYS A 754 21.19 -28.92 12.67
C LYS A 754 21.85 -29.66 11.51
N ILE A 755 21.36 -29.43 10.29
CA ILE A 755 21.97 -29.99 9.10
C ILE A 755 22.95 -28.98 8.52
N GLU A 756 24.23 -29.32 8.56
CA GLU A 756 25.33 -28.51 8.02
C GLU A 756 25.29 -27.05 8.50
N GLN A 757 25.22 -26.07 7.58
CA GLN A 757 25.21 -24.64 7.91
C GLN A 757 23.79 -24.09 8.14
N SER A 758 22.75 -24.93 8.09
CA SER A 758 21.39 -24.49 8.36
C SER A 758 21.30 -23.89 9.76
N PRO A 759 20.68 -22.70 9.93
CA PRO A 759 20.54 -22.08 11.24
C PRO A 759 19.46 -22.76 12.10
N ARG A 760 18.66 -23.66 11.53
CA ARG A 760 17.47 -24.26 12.14
C ARG A 760 17.75 -25.68 12.63
N ILE A 761 17.10 -26.06 13.74
CA ILE A 761 17.09 -27.45 14.22
C ILE A 761 16.42 -28.32 13.15
N SER A 762 16.99 -29.51 12.93
CA SER A 762 16.51 -30.45 11.92
C SER A 762 15.19 -31.11 12.31
N ASP A 763 14.43 -31.51 11.31
CA ASP A 763 13.19 -32.25 11.51
C ASP A 763 13.47 -33.64 12.12
N ASP A 764 14.62 -34.27 11.81
CA ASP A 764 15.09 -35.50 12.47
C ASP A 764 15.24 -35.32 13.98
N SER A 765 15.77 -34.20 14.45
CA SER A 765 15.83 -33.87 15.88
C SER A 765 14.45 -33.64 16.47
N ALA A 766 13.57 -32.92 15.76
CA ALA A 766 12.22 -32.64 16.20
C ALA A 766 11.38 -33.93 16.36
N TYR A 767 11.53 -34.88 15.43
CA TYR A 767 10.91 -36.20 15.52
C TYR A 767 11.50 -37.07 16.63
N LYS A 768 12.81 -36.97 16.92
CA LYS A 768 13.40 -37.66 18.10
C LYS A 768 12.84 -37.12 19.41
N GLU A 769 12.63 -35.81 19.53
CA GLU A 769 11.98 -35.23 20.72
C GLU A 769 10.53 -35.72 20.84
N THR A 770 9.82 -35.80 19.71
CA THR A 770 8.46 -36.34 19.65
C THR A 770 8.42 -37.81 20.04
N LEU A 771 9.37 -38.62 19.57
CA LEU A 771 9.50 -40.03 19.93
C LEU A 771 9.77 -40.20 21.43
N LYS A 772 10.64 -39.35 22.01
CA LYS A 772 10.90 -39.32 23.45
C LYS A 772 9.62 -39.01 24.23
N ALA A 773 8.83 -38.03 23.79
CA ALA A 773 7.54 -37.72 24.40
C ALA A 773 6.55 -38.90 24.30
N LEU A 774 6.44 -39.53 23.12
CA LEU A 774 5.59 -40.71 22.89
C LEU A 774 5.95 -41.88 23.81
N GLN A 775 7.24 -42.13 24.04
CA GLN A 775 7.74 -43.21 24.89
C GLN A 775 7.61 -42.91 26.38
N SER A 776 7.51 -41.63 26.77
CA SER A 776 7.39 -41.22 28.17
C SER A 776 6.01 -41.50 28.79
N ASN A 777 4.99 -41.76 27.98
CA ASN A 777 3.62 -42.04 28.43
C ASN A 777 3.02 -43.20 27.62
N THR A 778 2.72 -44.31 28.30
CA THR A 778 2.08 -45.49 27.69
C THR A 778 0.73 -45.84 28.33
N GLU A 779 0.35 -45.13 29.40
CA GLU A 779 -0.79 -45.47 30.26
C GLU A 779 -2.00 -44.56 30.03
N THR A 780 -1.77 -43.30 29.66
CA THR A 780 -2.83 -42.27 29.54
C THR A 780 -2.89 -41.68 28.13
N SER A 781 -4.00 -41.01 27.83
CA SER A 781 -4.26 -40.49 26.50
C SER A 781 -3.38 -39.27 26.25
N GLN A 782 -2.78 -39.19 25.07
CA GLN A 782 -1.71 -38.23 24.79
C GLN A 782 -2.00 -37.45 23.49
N PHE A 783 -1.92 -36.13 23.57
CA PHE A 783 -1.91 -35.26 22.40
C PHE A 783 -0.56 -34.57 22.27
N ILE A 784 0.04 -34.64 21.08
CA ILE A 784 1.30 -33.94 20.78
C ILE A 784 1.11 -33.00 19.59
N GLN A 785 1.30 -31.70 19.82
CA GLN A 785 1.46 -30.71 18.74
C GLN A 785 2.95 -30.58 18.42
N LEU A 786 3.35 -30.95 17.20
CA LEU A 786 4.69 -30.71 16.69
C LEU A 786 4.62 -29.62 15.61
N SER A 787 5.41 -28.57 15.75
CA SER A 787 5.52 -27.51 14.74
C SER A 787 6.98 -27.34 14.36
N THR A 788 7.40 -27.91 13.22
CA THR A 788 8.82 -27.96 12.80
C THR A 788 9.32 -26.61 12.29
N MET A 789 10.62 -26.50 11.98
CA MET A 789 11.25 -25.24 11.54
C MET A 789 12.36 -25.39 10.49
N GLN A 790 12.75 -26.61 10.10
CA GLN A 790 13.91 -26.85 9.24
C GLN A 790 13.82 -26.12 7.90
N ASN A 791 12.64 -26.13 7.27
CA ASN A 791 12.41 -25.55 5.95
C ASN A 791 11.87 -24.11 6.00
N HIS A 792 12.04 -23.39 7.14
CA HIS A 792 11.68 -21.98 7.24
C HIS A 792 12.69 -21.09 6.53
N MET A 793 12.23 -20.11 5.75
CA MET A 793 13.08 -19.10 5.08
C MET A 793 14.02 -18.32 6.05
N PRO A 794 15.13 -17.72 5.58
CA PRO A 794 15.66 -17.74 4.20
C PRO A 794 16.19 -19.12 3.76
N TYR A 795 16.50 -19.28 2.47
CA TYR A 795 17.04 -20.50 1.86
C TYR A 795 18.43 -20.18 1.26
N ASP A 796 19.39 -19.88 2.12
CA ASP A 796 20.76 -19.57 1.68
C ASP A 796 21.56 -20.86 1.43
N ASP A 797 22.87 -20.74 1.17
CA ASP A 797 23.77 -21.86 0.88
C ASP A 797 24.06 -22.71 2.14
N TYR A 798 23.06 -23.48 2.58
CA TYR A 798 23.12 -24.25 3.83
C TYR A 798 23.74 -25.63 3.67
N TYR A 799 23.62 -26.22 2.49
CA TYR A 799 23.96 -27.61 2.20
C TYR A 799 25.04 -27.65 1.12
N SER A 800 26.10 -28.39 1.38
CA SER A 800 27.24 -28.58 0.49
C SER A 800 26.86 -29.27 -0.83
N GLU A 801 25.84 -30.12 -0.81
CA GLU A 801 25.29 -30.80 -1.99
C GLU A 801 23.81 -30.44 -2.20
N LEU A 802 23.48 -30.04 -3.43
CA LEU A 802 22.12 -29.72 -3.86
C LEU A 802 21.71 -30.71 -4.97
N ASN A 803 21.26 -31.89 -4.56
CA ASN A 803 21.01 -33.02 -5.47
C ASN A 803 19.69 -32.92 -6.25
N TYR A 804 18.87 -31.90 -5.93
CA TYR A 804 17.56 -31.67 -6.54
C TYR A 804 17.54 -30.37 -7.33
N THR A 805 17.03 -30.45 -8.55
CA THR A 805 16.94 -29.31 -9.47
C THR A 805 15.52 -29.18 -10.00
N ALA A 806 15.18 -28.00 -10.51
CA ALA A 806 13.93 -27.75 -11.19
C ALA A 806 14.11 -26.68 -12.27
N GLU A 807 13.33 -26.79 -13.33
CA GLU A 807 13.35 -25.88 -14.48
C GLU A 807 12.00 -25.21 -14.66
N GLY A 808 11.98 -23.96 -15.09
CA GLY A 808 10.73 -23.24 -15.36
C GLY A 808 10.79 -21.75 -15.05
N THR A 809 9.64 -21.11 -15.17
CA THR A 809 9.46 -19.66 -14.95
C THR A 809 8.79 -19.34 -13.62
N ALA A 810 8.41 -20.35 -12.83
CA ALA A 810 7.82 -20.16 -11.50
C ALA A 810 8.76 -19.44 -10.52
N VAL A 811 10.08 -19.60 -10.68
CA VAL A 811 11.12 -18.94 -9.89
C VAL A 811 11.98 -18.04 -10.78
N ILE A 812 12.22 -16.81 -10.33
CA ILE A 812 13.05 -15.86 -11.06
C ILE A 812 14.53 -16.28 -11.06
N PRO A 813 15.33 -15.97 -12.10
CA PRO A 813 16.66 -16.55 -12.28
C PRO A 813 17.63 -16.41 -11.11
N ASN A 814 17.54 -15.32 -10.34
CA ASN A 814 18.40 -15.03 -9.19
C ASN A 814 18.01 -15.77 -7.90
N ARG A 815 16.91 -16.52 -7.89
CA ARG A 815 16.42 -17.29 -6.72
C ARG A 815 16.46 -18.81 -6.95
N ARG A 816 17.15 -19.27 -8.00
CA ARG A 816 17.26 -20.70 -8.32
C ARG A 816 17.96 -21.51 -7.22
N THR A 817 19.01 -20.96 -6.63
CA THR A 817 19.72 -21.60 -5.52
C THR A 817 18.84 -21.73 -4.27
N GLU A 818 17.96 -20.75 -3.99
CA GLU A 818 16.96 -20.85 -2.92
C GLU A 818 16.04 -22.05 -3.13
N LEU A 819 15.56 -22.25 -4.38
CA LEU A 819 14.72 -23.39 -4.72
C LEU A 819 15.43 -24.73 -4.54
N GLN A 820 16.68 -24.85 -5.01
CA GLN A 820 17.47 -26.07 -4.87
C GLN A 820 17.74 -26.41 -3.39
N THR A 821 18.07 -25.40 -2.59
CA THR A 821 18.25 -25.54 -1.14
C THR A 821 16.95 -26.00 -0.47
N TYR A 822 15.82 -25.38 -0.82
CA TYR A 822 14.51 -25.78 -0.31
C TYR A 822 14.17 -27.24 -0.67
N MET A 823 14.38 -27.65 -1.92
CA MET A 823 14.14 -29.03 -2.36
C MET A 823 15.04 -30.04 -1.65
N GLN A 824 16.30 -29.68 -1.38
CA GLN A 824 17.20 -30.51 -0.57
C GLN A 824 16.70 -30.62 0.88
N GLY A 825 16.19 -29.54 1.46
CA GLY A 825 15.54 -29.55 2.78
C GLY A 825 14.28 -30.44 2.85
N LEU A 826 13.46 -30.42 1.80
CA LEU A 826 12.32 -31.34 1.67
C LEU A 826 12.76 -32.80 1.68
N HIS A 827 13.86 -33.13 1.01
CA HIS A 827 14.39 -34.49 1.02
C HIS A 827 14.86 -34.96 2.40
N TYR A 828 15.50 -34.06 3.17
CA TYR A 828 15.83 -34.37 4.56
C TYR A 828 14.58 -34.58 5.42
N THR A 829 13.51 -33.83 5.15
CA THR A 829 12.21 -34.01 5.82
C THR A 829 11.58 -35.36 5.48
N ASP A 830 11.57 -35.74 4.19
CA ASP A 830 11.08 -37.04 3.69
C ASP A 830 11.80 -38.21 4.38
N THR A 831 13.13 -38.12 4.46
CA THR A 831 13.97 -39.11 5.14
C THR A 831 13.68 -39.17 6.65
N ALA A 832 13.47 -38.02 7.30
CA ALA A 832 13.17 -37.95 8.73
C ALA A 832 11.78 -38.54 9.05
N VAL A 833 10.77 -38.26 8.23
CA VAL A 833 9.43 -38.86 8.34
C VAL A 833 9.49 -40.37 8.17
N LYS A 834 10.28 -40.88 7.21
CA LYS A 834 10.49 -42.32 7.03
C LYS A 834 11.02 -42.99 8.28
N LYS A 835 12.05 -42.43 8.91
CA LYS A 835 12.60 -42.95 10.17
C LYS A 835 11.56 -42.85 11.29
N PHE A 836 10.86 -41.72 11.42
CA PHE A 836 9.87 -41.54 12.46
C PHE A 836 8.74 -42.58 12.37
N ILE A 837 8.21 -42.81 11.17
CA ILE A 837 7.18 -43.82 10.93
C ILE A 837 7.68 -45.23 11.28
N GLN A 838 8.93 -45.57 10.90
CA GLN A 838 9.55 -46.84 11.27
C GLN A 838 9.67 -47.02 12.79
N GLU A 839 9.87 -45.94 13.57
CA GLU A 839 9.95 -46.02 15.03
C GLU A 839 8.58 -46.09 15.70
N ILE A 840 7.58 -45.28 15.27
CA ILE A 840 6.23 -45.34 15.87
C ILE A 840 5.51 -46.68 15.59
N ASP A 841 5.85 -47.35 14.48
CA ASP A 841 5.36 -48.70 14.16
C ASP A 841 5.89 -49.79 15.10
N LYS A 842 6.91 -49.50 15.93
CA LYS A 842 7.44 -50.39 16.96
C LYS A 842 6.82 -50.16 18.34
N ILE A 843 5.95 -49.16 18.49
CA ILE A 843 5.34 -48.81 19.78
C ILE A 843 3.99 -49.53 19.91
N ASP A 844 3.84 -50.31 20.97
CA ASP A 844 2.62 -51.09 21.26
C ASP A 844 1.52 -50.24 21.94
N LYS A 845 1.20 -49.09 21.32
CA LYS A 845 0.04 -48.25 21.68
C LYS A 845 -0.56 -47.62 20.42
N PRO A 846 -1.87 -47.29 20.39
CA PRO A 846 -2.51 -46.67 19.23
C PRO A 846 -1.99 -45.24 19.01
N ILE A 847 -1.37 -44.99 17.86
CA ILE A 847 -0.85 -43.67 17.47
C ILE A 847 -1.42 -43.28 16.12
N THR A 848 -2.11 -42.14 16.08
CA THR A 848 -2.54 -41.49 14.83
C THR A 848 -1.66 -40.26 14.60
N PHE A 849 -0.92 -40.29 13.49
CA PHE A 849 -0.03 -39.22 13.06
C PHE A 849 -0.65 -38.45 11.89
N VAL A 850 -1.00 -37.18 12.15
CA VAL A 850 -1.48 -36.24 11.14
C VAL A 850 -0.30 -35.37 10.71
N PHE A 851 0.12 -35.51 9.47
CA PHE A 851 1.17 -34.70 8.88
C PHE A 851 0.55 -33.71 7.89
N TYR A 852 0.92 -32.43 7.96
CA TYR A 852 0.54 -31.45 6.97
C TYR A 852 1.60 -30.36 6.79
N GLY A 853 1.75 -29.88 5.56
CA GLY A 853 2.48 -28.65 5.28
C GLY A 853 1.63 -27.42 5.59
N ASP A 854 2.17 -26.42 6.28
CA ASP A 854 1.38 -25.24 6.64
C ASP A 854 1.15 -24.30 5.45
N HIS A 855 2.19 -23.94 4.70
CA HIS A 855 2.07 -23.11 3.51
C HIS A 855 3.19 -23.37 2.49
N LEU A 856 3.00 -22.94 1.24
CA LEU A 856 4.12 -22.94 0.29
C LEU A 856 5.17 -21.86 0.66
N PRO A 857 6.45 -22.06 0.30
CA PRO A 857 7.47 -21.04 0.44
C PRO A 857 7.27 -19.86 -0.54
N ALA A 858 7.59 -18.64 -0.11
CA ALA A 858 7.54 -17.43 -0.94
C ALA A 858 8.70 -17.30 -1.96
N ILE A 859 9.09 -18.42 -2.58
CA ILE A 859 10.15 -18.49 -3.61
C ILE A 859 9.59 -18.44 -5.04
N TYR A 860 8.32 -18.81 -5.23
CA TYR A 860 7.65 -18.92 -6.55
C TYR A 860 7.13 -17.57 -7.11
N SER A 861 7.95 -16.52 -6.99
CA SER A 861 7.58 -15.15 -7.38
C SER A 861 7.47 -14.90 -8.89
N GLY A 862 7.81 -15.89 -9.72
CA GLY A 862 7.63 -15.82 -11.18
C GLY A 862 6.22 -16.20 -11.65
N ASN A 863 5.42 -16.83 -10.79
CA ASN A 863 4.02 -17.15 -11.08
C ASN A 863 3.09 -15.95 -10.88
N ASP A 864 2.13 -15.77 -11.80
CA ASP A 864 1.06 -14.80 -11.60
C ASP A 864 0.08 -15.33 -10.55
N SER A 865 0.22 -14.79 -9.35
CA SER A 865 -0.64 -15.03 -8.20
C SER A 865 -2.15 -14.86 -8.43
N LYS A 866 -2.58 -14.03 -9.41
CA LYS A 866 -4.00 -13.93 -9.74
C LYS A 866 -4.52 -15.13 -10.52
N LYS A 867 -3.63 -15.80 -11.24
CA LYS A 867 -3.94 -16.97 -12.07
C LYS A 867 -3.75 -18.26 -11.29
N TYR A 868 -2.67 -18.36 -10.53
CA TYR A 868 -2.24 -19.58 -9.84
C TYR A 868 -2.38 -19.49 -8.31
N GLY A 869 -3.26 -18.61 -7.83
CA GLY A 869 -3.41 -18.35 -6.40
C GLY A 869 -3.80 -19.60 -5.63
N LEU A 870 -4.71 -20.42 -6.18
CA LEU A 870 -5.16 -21.66 -5.52
C LEU A 870 -4.02 -22.66 -5.36
N GLU A 871 -3.31 -22.96 -6.46
CA GLU A 871 -2.19 -23.91 -6.47
C GLU A 871 -1.06 -23.42 -5.54
N GLN A 872 -0.89 -22.11 -5.40
CA GLN A 872 0.05 -21.51 -4.45
C GLN A 872 -0.35 -21.65 -2.97
N HIS A 873 -1.56 -22.13 -2.68
CA HIS A 873 -2.08 -22.37 -1.34
C HIS A 873 -2.43 -23.85 -1.10
N GLN A 874 -2.02 -24.77 -1.98
CA GLN A 874 -2.26 -26.21 -1.83
C GLN A 874 -1.01 -26.96 -1.37
N THR A 875 -0.89 -27.17 -0.05
CA THR A 875 0.16 -28.01 0.55
C THR A 875 -0.28 -29.46 0.63
N ASP A 876 0.61 -30.34 1.09
CA ASP A 876 0.37 -31.78 1.25
C ASP A 876 -0.09 -32.13 2.65
N TYR A 877 -0.93 -33.15 2.78
CA TYR A 877 -1.22 -33.79 4.06
C TYR A 877 -1.38 -35.31 3.93
N PHE A 878 -1.16 -36.02 5.04
CA PHE A 878 -1.60 -37.40 5.21
C PHE A 878 -1.96 -37.69 6.68
N ILE A 879 -2.76 -38.73 6.88
CA ILE A 879 -3.07 -39.28 8.21
C ILE A 879 -2.65 -40.75 8.21
N TYR A 880 -1.89 -41.12 9.24
CA TYR A 880 -1.29 -42.44 9.36
C TYR A 880 -1.53 -43.03 10.75
N ASN A 881 -2.07 -44.25 10.79
CA ASN A 881 -2.06 -45.06 12.01
C ASN A 881 -0.85 -45.98 12.03
N ASN A 882 -0.18 -46.02 13.19
CA ASN A 882 0.93 -46.95 13.39
C ASN A 882 0.46 -48.41 13.28
N LYS A 883 1.43 -49.33 13.12
CA LYS A 883 1.17 -50.76 12.94
C LYS A 883 0.21 -51.35 13.99
N TYR A 884 0.24 -50.86 15.23
CA TYR A 884 -0.62 -51.33 16.32
C TYR A 884 -2.13 -51.10 16.05
N SER A 885 -2.51 -49.94 15.50
CA SER A 885 -3.93 -49.56 15.29
C SER A 885 -4.35 -49.47 13.82
N ARG A 886 -3.46 -49.82 12.87
CA ARG A 886 -3.73 -49.67 11.44
C ARG A 886 -4.88 -50.53 10.92
N GLU A 887 -5.05 -51.75 11.43
CA GLU A 887 -6.14 -52.65 10.99
C GLU A 887 -7.52 -52.12 11.36
N GLN A 888 -7.60 -51.25 12.39
CA GLN A 888 -8.84 -50.61 12.83
C GLN A 888 -9.09 -49.28 12.11
N ALA A 889 -8.12 -48.79 11.32
CA ALA A 889 -8.18 -47.49 10.69
C ALA A 889 -9.24 -47.44 9.58
N ALA A 890 -9.96 -46.31 9.50
CA ALA A 890 -10.86 -46.03 8.39
C ALA A 890 -10.11 -45.30 7.27
N THR A 891 -10.27 -45.76 6.03
CA THR A 891 -9.76 -45.04 4.86
C THR A 891 -10.68 -43.87 4.52
N LEU A 892 -10.14 -42.66 4.45
CA LEU A 892 -10.90 -41.46 4.06
C LEU A 892 -10.51 -41.04 2.64
N ASN A 893 -11.52 -40.84 1.79
CA ASN A 893 -11.33 -40.37 0.43
C ASN A 893 -11.56 -38.85 0.39
N LYS A 894 -10.48 -38.09 0.64
CA LYS A 894 -10.49 -36.61 0.73
C LYS A 894 -9.30 -36.03 -0.01
N GLU A 895 -9.51 -35.56 -1.24
CA GLU A 895 -8.46 -35.01 -2.08
C GLU A 895 -8.09 -33.58 -1.65
N VAL A 896 -9.06 -32.80 -1.18
CA VAL A 896 -8.84 -31.41 -0.75
C VAL A 896 -9.49 -31.15 0.60
N VAL A 897 -8.68 -30.71 1.58
CA VAL A 897 -9.12 -30.40 2.95
C VAL A 897 -8.70 -29.01 3.39
N ALA A 898 -9.32 -28.51 4.43
CA ALA A 898 -8.88 -27.32 5.14
C ALA A 898 -8.27 -27.70 6.52
N PRO A 899 -7.38 -26.88 7.09
CA PRO A 899 -6.70 -27.24 8.34
C PRO A 899 -7.70 -27.52 9.49
N ASN A 900 -8.85 -26.84 9.50
CA ASN A 900 -9.90 -27.05 10.50
C ASN A 900 -10.56 -28.44 10.44
N ASN A 901 -10.28 -29.26 9.42
CA ASN A 901 -10.78 -30.62 9.31
C ASN A 901 -9.94 -31.63 10.11
N PHE A 902 -8.67 -31.34 10.40
CA PHE A 902 -7.72 -32.35 10.89
C PHE A 902 -8.12 -33.03 12.18
N GLY A 903 -8.68 -32.31 13.16
CA GLY A 903 -9.11 -32.93 14.40
C GLY A 903 -10.23 -33.96 14.19
N ALA A 904 -11.24 -33.63 13.38
CA ALA A 904 -12.32 -34.56 13.06
C ALA A 904 -11.82 -35.74 12.21
N MET A 905 -10.98 -35.47 11.21
CA MET A 905 -10.39 -36.50 10.35
C MET A 905 -9.46 -37.44 11.11
N ALA A 906 -8.73 -36.96 12.11
CA ALA A 906 -7.87 -37.81 12.93
C ALA A 906 -8.69 -38.82 13.75
N LEU A 907 -9.76 -38.36 14.41
CA LEU A 907 -10.68 -39.24 15.14
C LEU A 907 -11.40 -40.22 14.20
N GLU A 908 -11.79 -39.74 13.03
CA GLU A 908 -12.47 -40.56 12.03
C GLU A 908 -11.54 -41.60 11.39
N HIS A 909 -10.30 -41.25 11.06
CA HIS A 909 -9.31 -42.19 10.55
C HIS A 909 -8.90 -43.21 11.63
N ALA A 910 -8.77 -42.78 12.88
CA ALA A 910 -8.55 -43.66 14.03
C ALA A 910 -9.75 -44.58 14.33
N ASN A 911 -10.91 -44.29 13.73
CA ASN A 911 -12.15 -45.01 13.93
C ASN A 911 -12.63 -45.07 15.39
N ILE A 912 -12.49 -43.96 16.12
CA ILE A 912 -12.84 -43.83 17.54
C ILE A 912 -14.03 -42.90 17.76
N LYS A 913 -14.72 -43.09 18.88
CA LYS A 913 -15.87 -42.27 19.30
C LYS A 913 -15.54 -40.77 19.31
N VAL A 914 -16.55 -39.95 19.03
CA VAL A 914 -16.47 -38.48 19.01
C VAL A 914 -17.37 -37.85 20.06
N THR A 915 -17.02 -36.64 20.49
CA THR A 915 -17.92 -35.80 21.31
C THR A 915 -18.93 -35.09 20.41
N PRO A 916 -19.99 -34.48 20.96
CA PRO A 916 -20.95 -33.71 20.16
C PRO A 916 -20.31 -32.58 19.34
N TYR A 917 -19.27 -31.92 19.85
CA TYR A 917 -18.55 -30.89 19.10
C TYR A 917 -17.78 -31.49 17.93
N TYR A 918 -17.10 -32.61 18.15
CA TYR A 918 -16.43 -33.32 17.06
C TYR A 918 -17.42 -33.96 16.08
N ALA A 919 -18.64 -34.29 16.48
CA ALA A 919 -19.70 -34.70 15.55
C ALA A 919 -20.11 -33.56 14.59
N LEU A 920 -20.18 -32.31 15.07
CA LEU A 920 -20.33 -31.13 14.21
C LEU A 920 -19.15 -30.99 13.24
N LEU A 921 -17.92 -31.09 13.75
CA LEU A 921 -16.73 -30.97 12.91
C LEU A 921 -16.60 -32.11 11.89
N THR A 922 -17.06 -33.33 12.21
CA THR A 922 -17.15 -34.45 11.28
C THR A 922 -18.18 -34.17 10.18
N GLU A 923 -19.35 -33.62 10.52
CA GLU A 923 -20.34 -33.23 9.50
C GLU A 923 -19.80 -32.11 8.58
N VAL A 924 -19.07 -31.14 9.15
CA VAL A 924 -18.37 -30.08 8.39
C VAL A 924 -17.33 -30.71 7.45
N SER A 925 -16.46 -31.58 7.97
CA SER A 925 -15.40 -32.24 7.20
C SER A 925 -15.95 -33.11 6.06
N ASN A 926 -17.02 -33.87 6.33
CA ASN A 926 -17.52 -34.87 5.38
C ASN A 926 -18.43 -34.28 4.31
N HIS A 927 -19.20 -33.23 4.62
CA HIS A 927 -20.21 -32.70 3.70
C HIS A 927 -19.85 -31.36 3.07
N LEU A 928 -19.08 -30.49 3.73
CA LEU A 928 -18.67 -29.22 3.13
C LEU A 928 -17.42 -29.42 2.27
N PRO A 929 -17.31 -28.73 1.12
CA PRO A 929 -16.02 -28.56 0.47
C PRO A 929 -15.08 -27.76 1.38
N ALA A 930 -13.78 -27.94 1.20
CA ALA A 930 -12.76 -27.28 2.00
C ALA A 930 -12.91 -25.75 1.92
N LEU A 931 -13.00 -25.11 3.07
CA LEU A 931 -13.28 -23.68 3.20
C LEU A 931 -11.98 -22.91 3.46
N THR A 932 -11.80 -21.81 2.74
CA THR A 932 -10.59 -20.97 2.84
C THR A 932 -10.88 -19.51 2.53
N ILE A 933 -9.88 -18.65 2.71
CA ILE A 933 -9.89 -17.28 2.21
C ILE A 933 -9.55 -17.32 0.72
N ASP A 934 -10.20 -16.49 -0.10
CA ASP A 934 -9.94 -16.40 -1.54
C ASP A 934 -8.43 -16.20 -1.82
N PRO A 935 -7.75 -17.24 -2.33
CA PRO A 935 -6.30 -17.22 -2.48
C PRO A 935 -5.86 -16.33 -3.65
N THR A 936 -6.79 -15.92 -4.53
CA THR A 936 -6.51 -15.01 -5.66
C THR A 936 -6.57 -13.53 -5.26
N GLU A 937 -7.29 -13.21 -4.17
CA GLU A 937 -7.46 -11.83 -3.69
C GLU A 937 -6.57 -11.49 -2.49
N SER A 938 -6.07 -12.50 -1.75
CA SER A 938 -5.44 -12.33 -0.43
C SER A 938 -4.06 -12.99 -0.31
N LEU A 939 -3.07 -12.43 -1.00
CA LEU A 939 -1.69 -12.97 -1.03
C LEU A 939 -0.82 -12.58 0.17
N SER A 940 -1.30 -11.67 1.01
CA SER A 940 -0.54 -11.19 2.17
C SER A 940 -1.35 -11.44 3.43
N ASN A 941 -0.74 -12.05 4.44
CA ASN A 941 -1.27 -12.23 5.81
C ASN A 941 -1.41 -10.89 6.56
N ARG A 942 -1.98 -9.87 5.91
CA ARG A 942 -2.23 -8.51 6.42
C ARG A 942 -3.71 -8.24 6.63
N PHE A 943 -4.59 -8.95 5.92
CA PHE A 943 -6.05 -8.90 6.02
C PHE A 943 -6.61 -10.26 5.60
N ASN A 944 -7.76 -10.68 6.15
CA ASN A 944 -8.49 -11.82 5.60
C ASN A 944 -9.30 -11.37 4.38
N GLY A 945 -9.23 -12.17 3.31
CA GLY A 945 -10.06 -12.01 2.12
C GLY A 945 -11.47 -12.58 2.31
N LYS A 946 -12.20 -12.68 1.19
CA LYS A 946 -13.55 -13.26 1.18
C LYS A 946 -13.47 -14.78 1.39
N GLN A 947 -14.42 -15.38 2.11
CA GLN A 947 -14.55 -16.83 2.15
C GLN A 947 -14.91 -17.41 0.78
N VAL A 948 -14.25 -18.50 0.41
CA VAL A 948 -14.56 -19.36 -0.73
C VAL A 948 -14.49 -20.82 -0.31
N PHE A 949 -15.00 -21.69 -1.17
CA PHE A 949 -14.99 -23.14 -0.98
C PHE A 949 -14.25 -23.77 -2.15
N VAL A 950 -13.47 -24.81 -1.89
CA VAL A 950 -12.75 -25.57 -2.91
C VAL A 950 -13.23 -27.01 -2.86
N THR A 951 -13.63 -27.51 -4.01
CA THR A 951 -14.10 -28.88 -4.20
C THR A 951 -12.94 -29.87 -4.29
N GLU A 952 -13.24 -31.16 -4.20
CA GLU A 952 -12.25 -32.24 -4.31
C GLU A 952 -11.49 -32.22 -5.66
N ASP A 953 -12.08 -31.67 -6.73
CA ASP A 953 -11.44 -31.45 -8.04
C ASP A 953 -10.70 -30.09 -8.14
N SER A 954 -10.39 -29.47 -7.00
CA SER A 954 -9.67 -28.20 -6.90
C SER A 954 -10.34 -27.03 -7.64
N GLN A 955 -11.68 -26.94 -7.61
CA GLN A 955 -12.42 -25.82 -8.20
C GLN A 955 -12.94 -24.88 -7.11
N ILE A 956 -12.71 -23.57 -7.30
CA ILE A 956 -13.25 -22.54 -6.41
C ILE A 956 -14.74 -22.35 -6.70
N ILE A 957 -15.59 -22.58 -5.70
CA ILE A 957 -17.01 -22.29 -5.72
C ILE A 957 -17.39 -21.29 -4.63
N GLN A 958 -18.59 -20.72 -4.76
CA GLN A 958 -19.13 -19.74 -3.82
C GLN A 958 -20.25 -20.36 -3.00
N GLU A 959 -20.61 -19.76 -1.86
CA GLU A 959 -21.67 -20.26 -0.96
C GLU A 959 -23.01 -20.55 -1.67
N LYS A 960 -23.36 -19.74 -2.68
CA LYS A 960 -24.57 -19.95 -3.49
C LYS A 960 -24.60 -21.28 -4.24
N ASN A 961 -23.44 -21.90 -4.46
CA ASN A 961 -23.28 -23.17 -5.17
C ASN A 961 -23.40 -24.38 -4.25
N LEU A 962 -23.45 -24.17 -2.93
CA LEU A 962 -23.67 -25.23 -1.95
C LEU A 962 -25.11 -25.77 -2.04
N THR A 963 -25.25 -27.06 -1.78
CA THR A 963 -26.56 -27.71 -1.60
C THR A 963 -27.26 -27.21 -0.33
N GLU A 964 -28.57 -27.42 -0.21
CA GLU A 964 -29.32 -26.98 0.98
C GLU A 964 -28.80 -27.64 2.27
N LYS A 965 -28.45 -28.93 2.23
CA LYS A 965 -27.83 -29.63 3.37
C LYS A 965 -26.49 -28.99 3.76
N GLN A 966 -25.66 -28.65 2.78
CA GLN A 966 -24.37 -27.98 3.03
C GLN A 966 -24.58 -26.58 3.63
N LYS A 967 -25.58 -25.82 3.16
CA LYS A 967 -25.90 -24.52 3.74
C LYS A 967 -26.36 -24.63 5.20
N GLU A 968 -27.17 -25.64 5.52
CA GLU A 968 -27.60 -25.90 6.90
C GLU A 968 -26.40 -26.21 7.82
N ILE A 969 -25.50 -27.11 7.41
CA ILE A 969 -24.29 -27.44 8.18
C ILE A 969 -23.38 -26.20 8.33
N LEU A 970 -23.22 -25.41 7.26
CA LEU A 970 -22.44 -24.18 7.30
C LEU A 970 -23.04 -23.12 8.24
N GLU A 971 -24.37 -22.99 8.27
CA GLU A 971 -25.08 -22.10 9.20
C GLU A 971 -24.85 -22.52 10.65
N ASP A 972 -25.05 -23.81 10.95
CA ASP A 972 -24.82 -24.37 12.29
C ASP A 972 -23.37 -24.16 12.74
N TYR A 973 -22.42 -24.46 11.85
CA TYR A 973 -20.99 -24.26 12.10
C TYR A 973 -20.64 -22.79 12.35
N ARG A 974 -21.16 -21.85 11.53
CA ARG A 974 -20.93 -20.41 11.72
C ARG A 974 -21.54 -19.88 13.01
N LEU A 975 -22.72 -20.36 13.41
CA LEU A 975 -23.37 -19.96 14.65
C LEU A 975 -22.59 -20.44 15.86
N ILE A 976 -22.14 -21.71 15.86
CA ILE A 976 -21.28 -22.25 16.93
C ILE A 976 -19.94 -21.53 16.96
N GLN A 977 -19.27 -21.37 15.81
CA GLN A 977 -18.00 -20.65 15.74
C GLN A 977 -18.17 -19.22 16.26
N TYR A 978 -19.20 -18.48 15.83
CA TYR A 978 -19.46 -17.13 16.31
C TYR A 978 -19.67 -17.11 17.83
N ASP A 979 -20.47 -18.02 18.37
CA ASP A 979 -20.71 -18.13 19.82
C ASP A 979 -19.40 -18.34 20.61
N LEU A 980 -18.49 -19.15 20.07
CA LEU A 980 -17.20 -19.49 20.70
C LEU A 980 -16.16 -18.35 20.59
N VAL A 981 -16.14 -17.60 19.48
CA VAL A 981 -15.08 -16.60 19.21
C VAL A 981 -15.49 -15.16 19.53
N ALA A 982 -16.76 -14.80 19.36
CA ALA A 982 -17.24 -13.42 19.44
C ALA A 982 -18.51 -13.23 20.29
N GLY A 983 -19.33 -14.27 20.43
CA GLY A 983 -20.60 -14.26 21.14
C GLY A 983 -20.49 -14.46 22.65
N ASN A 984 -21.56 -15.00 23.24
CA ASN A 984 -21.73 -15.18 24.68
C ASN A 984 -21.18 -16.50 25.22
N GLN A 985 -20.59 -17.36 24.36
CA GLN A 985 -20.03 -18.67 24.72
C GLN A 985 -21.05 -19.61 25.40
N TYR A 986 -22.29 -19.67 24.90
CA TYR A 986 -23.31 -20.61 25.36
C TYR A 986 -22.91 -22.09 25.12
N SER A 987 -22.15 -22.35 24.05
CA SER A 987 -21.71 -23.67 23.62
C SER A 987 -20.31 -24.04 24.12
N ALA A 988 -19.61 -23.17 24.85
CA ALA A 988 -18.21 -23.41 25.20
C ALA A 988 -18.00 -24.65 26.07
N THR A 989 -18.78 -24.83 27.14
CA THR A 989 -18.70 -26.03 27.99
C THR A 989 -19.15 -27.30 27.25
N TRP A 990 -20.04 -27.17 26.28
CA TRP A 990 -20.45 -28.27 25.42
C TRP A 990 -19.31 -28.69 24.48
N ALA A 991 -18.53 -27.73 23.99
CA ALA A 991 -17.40 -27.99 23.10
C ALA A 991 -16.16 -28.57 23.80
N THR A 992 -16.00 -28.36 25.11
CA THR A 992 -14.90 -28.92 25.92
C THR A 992 -15.25 -30.25 26.59
N GLN A 993 -16.33 -30.92 26.18
CA GLN A 993 -16.68 -32.22 26.77
C GLN A 993 -15.61 -33.26 26.44
N LYS A 994 -15.32 -34.14 27.40
CA LYS A 994 -14.55 -35.37 27.14
C LYS A 994 -15.43 -36.42 26.49
N ILE A 995 -14.80 -37.40 25.83
CA ILE A 995 -15.51 -38.58 25.34
C ILE A 995 -16.00 -39.38 26.55
N LYS A 996 -17.26 -39.82 26.49
CA LYS A 996 -17.86 -40.67 27.52
C LYS A 996 -17.63 -42.12 27.13
N ASP A 997 -17.27 -42.94 28.11
CA ASP A 997 -17.15 -44.39 27.97
C ASP A 997 -18.45 -45.02 27.44
#